data_AF-A0A1W5D3U2-F1
#
_entry.id   AF-A0A1W5D3U2-F1
#
_cell.length_a   1.000
_cell.length_b   1.000
_cell.length_c   1.000
_cell.angle_alpha   90.00
_cell.angle_beta   90.00
_cell.angle_gamma   90.00
#
_symmetry.space_group_name_H-M   'P 1'
#
loop_
_entity.id
_entity.type
_entity.pdbx_description
1 polymer ?
#
loop_
_entity_poly.entity_id
_entity_poly.type
_entity_poly.pdbx_seq_one_letter_code
_entity_poly.pdbx_strand_id
1 'polypeptide(L)'
;MAFALRRPFALATAIKTIPKTSSAPLRAFHSSPFKSANPFFSSKTTTSVSTLTKSRNAFQSAFRRNYMQQPYQVSKPDQGTLTQRLLVGAGLVGGTLVAINLVFNRETREDGGMPPYERSFLNETFMHTGLGIGIIGVAARALHQSGWSYRLMVTNPWIVIGVSLAASLGTMYGCFATNPENYIQKYALWGGFNLAQAAILSPLMFLQPALLARAGLYTVAMMGSIAFVGATAKQEKYLYLGGPLLAGVAVVAVSGFAPLVLPATAVRTLAWSENIWLYGGLAVFGGFTLYDVQKVLHHARLAERGLIKRDAVNESISLELDFLNIFVRMVQILEKAREWSHYYTAGPHLAGKNLSQAIWTMERWQGFGVPQSSIVTYDIYLNYPTGHRLALLEKAAKSEEALADQDGVEETNKADYKVKYECRLEEDVLKEDGTSGLDNRIPTFHGYSANGNVTAQYVYVNFGTYYDFEDLVKANVSLEGKIAIVKYGRIFRGLKVKRAQELGMVGTVIYTDPQEDGNITEANGYKTYPDGPARNPSSVQRGSTQFISIAPGDPTTPSYPSKPGAPRQDPHNSIPSIPSVPISYQDALPILKSLNGHGPHASEFNGFWRGGGLGYKGVEYNIGPSPPGLVLNLVNEQEYVTTPMWNVIGIINGTLPDEVIVLGNHRDAWIAGGAGDPSSGSAAMNEVIRSFGVALEKGWKPLRTIVFASWDAEEYGLIGSTEWVEEYIPWLSKAAMAYINVDVGTRGPLFRTAASPLLNTALYEVTSLVQSPNQTVKGQTVRDLWNGYIATMGSGSDFTAFQDFAGIPSVDLGFMASSESAVYHYHSNYDSFDWMDKFGDENWHYHVAITKVWALLAAALVESPIIQFNATAYADGLKNYLKSVEDQAKKSSSLEMQGISFDPLEKAIARLHIVTLDFDAYAASLASAIDDDVPWWEWWKKVKLYYEVRRVNDKYKYFERQFLYQTGLDGRNWFKHVVFAPGLWTGYAGATFPGLVESIDAENKTNVERWSHIIESNIDAATALLK
;
A
#
# COMPACT_ATOMS: atom_id res chain seq x y z
N MET A 1 4.89 15.03 50.34
CA MET A 1 6.11 15.49 51.04
C MET A 1 7.15 14.36 51.03
N ALA A 2 8.33 14.56 51.60
CA ALA A 2 9.52 13.73 51.30
C ALA A 2 9.84 12.63 52.34
N PHE A 3 10.99 11.96 52.14
CA PHE A 3 11.64 10.90 52.95
C PHE A 3 11.02 9.48 52.87
N ALA A 4 11.80 8.38 52.92
CA ALA A 4 13.22 8.19 52.61
C ALA A 4 13.61 6.70 52.45
N LEU A 5 14.75 6.48 51.78
CA LEU A 5 15.53 5.23 51.63
C LEU A 5 15.54 4.27 52.84
N ARG A 6 15.48 2.95 52.57
CA ARG A 6 16.58 1.99 52.86
C ARG A 6 16.36 0.58 52.28
N ARG A 7 17.40 0.02 51.65
CA ARG A 7 17.66 -1.43 51.52
C ARG A 7 18.83 -1.80 52.46
N PRO A 8 18.90 -3.04 52.97
CA PRO A 8 20.15 -3.62 53.50
C PRO A 8 20.59 -4.91 52.77
N PHE A 9 21.92 -5.07 52.55
CA PHE A 9 22.79 -6.28 52.41
C PHE A 9 22.34 -7.50 51.54
N ALA A 10 23.12 -8.03 50.57
CA ALA A 10 24.49 -8.66 50.57
C ALA A 10 24.47 -10.15 51.03
N LEU A 11 25.30 -11.12 50.61
CA LEU A 11 26.65 -11.27 49.97
C LEU A 11 26.65 -12.63 49.14
N ALA A 12 27.65 -13.25 48.46
CA ALA A 12 29.11 -13.06 48.28
C ALA A 12 29.74 -13.75 47.02
N THR A 13 30.54 -12.99 46.24
CA THR A 13 31.97 -13.26 45.86
C THR A 13 32.50 -14.49 45.06
N ALA A 14 33.12 -14.21 43.88
CA ALA A 14 34.47 -14.63 43.41
C ALA A 14 34.76 -13.86 42.08
N ILE A 15 35.80 -13.00 41.85
CA ILE A 15 37.27 -13.02 42.09
C ILE A 15 37.97 -14.00 41.13
N LYS A 16 38.58 -13.55 40.01
CA LYS A 16 39.92 -12.88 39.83
C LYS A 16 40.06 -12.46 38.32
N THR A 17 40.90 -11.54 37.79
CA THR A 17 41.96 -10.59 38.25
C THR A 17 42.11 -9.45 37.19
N ILE A 18 43.03 -8.48 37.36
CA ILE A 18 43.46 -7.46 36.34
C ILE A 18 44.98 -7.17 36.51
N PRO A 19 45.68 -6.50 35.56
CA PRO A 19 45.98 -5.04 35.65
C PRO A 19 45.70 -4.27 34.32
N LYS A 20 45.24 -3.01 34.29
CA LYS A 20 45.83 -1.70 34.72
C LYS A 20 47.07 -1.26 33.90
N THR A 21 47.35 0.02 33.65
CA THR A 21 46.85 1.32 34.23
C THR A 21 45.81 2.00 33.28
N SER A 22 45.55 3.33 33.13
CA SER A 22 46.09 4.61 33.64
C SER A 22 44.98 5.68 33.88
N SER A 23 45.21 6.99 33.63
CA SER A 23 44.31 8.10 34.00
C SER A 23 44.46 9.39 33.16
N ALA A 24 43.41 10.24 33.13
CA ALA A 24 43.38 11.58 32.52
C ALA A 24 44.02 12.69 33.40
N PRO A 25 44.00 13.99 33.01
CA PRO A 25 42.85 14.84 33.41
C PRO A 25 42.44 15.99 32.43
N LEU A 26 41.33 16.66 32.76
CA LEU A 26 40.82 17.90 32.13
C LEU A 26 41.49 19.18 32.65
N ARG A 27 41.43 20.28 31.85
CA ARG A 27 41.41 21.69 32.31
C ARG A 27 40.77 22.61 31.25
N ALA A 28 40.42 23.85 31.61
CA ALA A 28 39.50 24.70 30.81
C ALA A 28 39.70 26.22 30.99
N PHE A 29 38.96 26.99 30.16
CA PHE A 29 38.60 28.42 30.23
C PHE A 29 39.55 29.55 29.76
N HIS A 30 38.88 30.66 29.37
CA HIS A 30 39.34 32.04 29.08
C HIS A 30 40.01 32.38 27.72
N SER A 31 39.97 33.64 27.24
CA SER A 31 38.80 34.41 26.73
C SER A 31 39.18 35.83 26.25
N SER A 32 38.87 36.19 24.98
CA SER A 32 38.74 37.59 24.47
C SER A 32 40.03 38.47 24.47
N PRO A 33 40.07 39.71 23.90
CA PRO A 33 39.01 40.53 23.27
C PRO A 33 39.34 41.16 21.88
N PHE A 34 38.44 42.04 21.43
CA PHE A 34 38.38 42.74 20.12
C PHE A 34 39.48 43.79 19.84
N LYS A 35 39.61 44.16 18.55
CA LYS A 35 39.81 45.55 18.10
C LYS A 35 39.02 45.84 16.80
N SER A 36 38.81 47.11 16.47
CA SER A 36 37.91 47.58 15.41
C SER A 36 38.54 48.74 14.60
N ALA A 37 38.26 48.80 13.29
CA ALA A 37 38.36 49.99 12.46
C ALA A 37 37.45 49.87 11.21
N ASN A 38 36.91 51.00 10.75
CA ASN A 38 36.05 51.21 9.58
C ASN A 38 36.31 52.67 9.11
N PRO A 39 35.78 53.21 7.99
CA PRO A 39 34.98 52.61 6.91
C PRO A 39 35.51 52.96 5.49
N PHE A 40 34.80 52.58 4.42
CA PHE A 40 34.34 53.50 3.34
C PHE A 40 33.35 52.80 2.37
N PHE A 41 32.57 53.59 1.62
CA PHE A 41 31.53 53.14 0.66
C PHE A 41 32.16 52.59 -0.65
N SER A 42 31.51 51.78 -1.50
CA SER A 42 30.14 51.91 -2.05
C SER A 42 29.51 50.58 -2.50
N SER A 43 28.26 50.61 -3.00
CA SER A 43 27.36 49.46 -3.14
C SER A 43 27.28 48.82 -4.54
N LYS A 44 26.86 47.54 -4.58
CA LYS A 44 25.81 47.06 -5.51
C LYS A 44 25.20 45.72 -5.09
N THR A 45 23.90 45.77 -4.75
CA THR A 45 22.87 44.71 -4.89
C THR A 45 23.26 43.24 -4.65
N THR A 46 22.92 42.71 -3.47
CA THR A 46 22.77 41.27 -3.21
C THR A 46 21.29 40.87 -3.17
N THR A 47 20.86 39.95 -4.03
CA THR A 47 19.54 39.28 -3.92
C THR A 47 19.64 38.03 -3.05
N SER A 48 19.49 38.19 -1.74
CA SER A 48 19.50 37.09 -0.77
C SER A 48 18.18 36.33 -0.76
N VAL A 49 18.03 35.34 -1.65
CA VAL A 49 16.89 34.39 -1.62
C VAL A 49 16.89 33.63 -0.30
N SER A 50 15.73 33.57 0.36
CA SER A 50 15.61 33.07 1.73
C SER A 50 15.88 31.56 1.85
N THR A 51 16.31 31.13 3.03
CA THR A 51 16.62 29.73 3.32
C THR A 51 15.38 28.84 3.29
N LEU A 52 14.18 29.42 3.51
CA LEU A 52 12.91 28.69 3.50
C LEU A 52 12.50 28.28 2.08
N THR A 53 12.75 29.15 1.09
CA THR A 53 12.53 28.78 -0.32
C THR A 53 13.50 27.68 -0.77
N LYS A 54 14.65 27.49 -0.10
CA LYS A 54 15.60 26.40 -0.40
C LYS A 54 15.14 25.04 0.12
N SER A 55 14.53 24.91 1.30
CA SER A 55 13.99 23.61 1.76
C SER A 55 12.75 23.21 0.96
N ARG A 56 11.82 24.16 0.75
CA ARG A 56 10.61 23.96 -0.08
C ARG A 56 10.99 23.55 -1.51
N ASN A 57 11.99 24.20 -2.12
CA ASN A 57 12.55 23.76 -3.41
C ASN A 57 13.42 22.49 -3.32
N ALA A 58 14.06 22.14 -2.21
CA ALA A 58 14.81 20.90 -2.09
C ALA A 58 13.88 19.69 -2.10
N PHE A 59 12.81 19.71 -1.29
CA PHE A 59 11.82 18.64 -1.28
C PHE A 59 11.02 18.60 -2.59
N GLN A 60 10.52 19.76 -3.07
CA GLN A 60 9.86 19.81 -4.37
C GLN A 60 10.81 19.44 -5.53
N SER A 61 12.12 19.71 -5.47
CA SER A 61 13.05 19.29 -6.53
C SER A 61 13.56 17.85 -6.37
N ALA A 62 13.48 17.23 -5.20
CA ALA A 62 13.66 15.78 -5.07
C ALA A 62 12.55 15.03 -5.83
N PHE A 63 11.28 15.43 -5.63
CA PHE A 63 10.15 14.87 -6.40
C PHE A 63 10.13 15.34 -7.87
N ARG A 64 10.37 16.63 -8.15
CA ARG A 64 10.35 17.17 -9.54
C ARG A 64 11.52 16.71 -10.40
N ARG A 65 12.73 16.52 -9.87
CA ARG A 65 13.88 16.06 -10.69
C ARG A 65 13.76 14.59 -11.09
N ASN A 66 13.07 13.77 -10.31
CA ASN A 66 12.75 12.40 -10.72
C ASN A 66 11.52 12.33 -11.63
N TYR A 67 10.46 13.14 -11.39
CA TYR A 67 9.17 12.98 -12.11
C TYR A 67 8.38 14.27 -12.45
N MET A 68 9.01 15.37 -12.91
CA MET A 68 8.30 16.42 -13.66
C MET A 68 8.92 16.76 -15.02
N GLN A 69 8.10 16.56 -16.07
CA GLN A 69 8.21 17.32 -17.31
C GLN A 69 7.82 18.80 -17.05
N GLN A 70 8.41 19.74 -17.77
CA GLN A 70 8.06 21.17 -17.67
C GLN A 70 6.67 21.46 -18.29
N PRO A 71 5.94 22.49 -17.83
CA PRO A 71 4.56 22.73 -18.21
C PRO A 71 4.43 23.28 -19.64
N TYR A 72 3.34 22.91 -20.32
CA TYR A 72 3.01 23.41 -21.65
C TYR A 72 1.87 24.45 -21.55
N GLN A 73 2.13 25.70 -21.94
CA GLN A 73 1.06 26.69 -22.11
C GLN A 73 0.18 26.30 -23.30
N VAL A 74 -1.15 26.34 -23.11
CA VAL A 74 -2.10 25.87 -24.13
C VAL A 74 -2.14 26.82 -25.33
N SER A 75 -1.52 26.40 -26.43
CA SER A 75 -1.92 26.76 -27.80
C SER A 75 -2.76 25.63 -28.41
N LYS A 76 -3.73 25.99 -29.26
CA LYS A 76 -4.67 25.05 -29.89
C LYS A 76 -3.97 24.04 -30.83
N PRO A 77 -4.58 22.87 -31.11
CA PRO A 77 -3.89 21.77 -31.75
C PRO A 77 -3.50 22.09 -33.20
N ASP A 78 -2.20 22.04 -33.46
CA ASP A 78 -1.64 21.81 -34.78
C ASP A 78 -0.75 20.56 -34.71
N GLN A 79 -0.57 19.87 -35.85
CA GLN A 79 0.15 18.60 -35.90
C GLN A 79 1.67 18.82 -35.89
N GLY A 80 2.19 19.17 -34.71
CA GLY A 80 3.61 19.35 -34.45
C GLY A 80 4.44 18.16 -34.93
N THR A 81 5.15 18.37 -36.05
CA THR A 81 5.91 17.35 -36.78
C THR A 81 7.02 16.76 -35.90
N LEU A 82 7.58 15.62 -36.33
CA LEU A 82 8.66 14.91 -35.63
C LEU A 82 9.78 15.87 -35.17
N THR A 83 10.13 16.82 -36.03
CA THR A 83 11.07 17.93 -35.82
C THR A 83 10.82 18.72 -34.52
N GLN A 84 9.55 19.02 -34.19
CA GLN A 84 9.21 19.82 -33.01
C GLN A 84 9.37 19.01 -31.71
N ARG A 85 9.11 17.70 -31.75
CA ARG A 85 9.38 16.79 -30.62
C ARG A 85 10.88 16.59 -30.42
N LEU A 86 11.64 16.47 -31.52
CA LEU A 86 13.10 16.43 -31.50
C LEU A 86 13.71 17.72 -30.93
N LEU A 87 13.14 18.90 -31.24
CA LEU A 87 13.58 20.18 -30.68
C LEU A 87 13.36 20.28 -29.17
N VAL A 88 12.21 19.82 -28.64
CA VAL A 88 11.97 19.79 -27.19
C VAL A 88 12.90 18.79 -26.48
N GLY A 89 13.15 17.62 -27.10
CA GLY A 89 14.14 16.66 -26.61
C GLY A 89 15.56 17.26 -26.58
N ALA A 90 15.98 17.92 -27.67
CA ALA A 90 17.25 18.61 -27.77
C ALA A 90 17.38 19.76 -26.76
N GLY A 91 16.29 20.45 -26.42
CA GLY A 91 16.25 21.48 -25.37
C GLY A 91 16.45 20.91 -23.96
N LEU A 92 15.80 19.79 -23.63
CA LEU A 92 15.96 19.11 -22.34
C LEU A 92 17.36 18.49 -22.19
N VAL A 93 17.88 17.89 -23.26
CA VAL A 93 19.28 17.48 -23.32
C VAL A 93 20.17 18.71 -23.12
N GLY A 94 20.05 19.75 -23.95
CA GLY A 94 20.85 20.98 -23.88
C GLY A 94 20.85 21.68 -22.52
N GLY A 95 19.72 21.72 -21.81
CA GLY A 95 19.66 22.23 -20.44
C GLY A 95 20.45 21.37 -19.45
N THR A 96 20.37 20.04 -19.58
CA THR A 96 21.17 19.08 -18.82
C THR A 96 22.66 19.22 -19.16
N LEU A 97 22.99 19.42 -20.44
CA LEU A 97 24.35 19.65 -20.92
C LEU A 97 24.98 20.87 -20.26
N VAL A 98 24.28 22.00 -20.22
CA VAL A 98 24.75 23.21 -19.53
C VAL A 98 24.92 22.96 -18.03
N ALA A 99 24.00 22.24 -17.39
CA ALA A 99 24.09 21.94 -15.96
C ALA A 99 25.29 21.06 -15.59
N ILE A 100 25.58 19.99 -16.34
CA ILE A 100 26.72 19.11 -16.04
C ILE A 100 28.05 19.77 -16.46
N ASN A 101 28.07 20.58 -17.53
CA ASN A 101 29.20 21.43 -17.91
C ASN A 101 29.56 22.41 -16.76
N LEU A 102 28.56 23.09 -16.17
CA LEU A 102 28.77 23.98 -15.01
C LEU A 102 29.31 23.28 -13.75
N VAL A 103 29.03 21.98 -13.55
CA VAL A 103 29.46 21.22 -12.36
C VAL A 103 30.83 20.55 -12.56
N PHE A 104 31.04 19.88 -13.69
CA PHE A 104 32.24 19.06 -13.94
C PHE A 104 33.29 19.75 -14.79
N ASN A 105 32.97 20.89 -15.42
CA ASN A 105 33.80 21.49 -16.47
C ASN A 105 34.11 22.99 -16.22
N ARG A 106 34.62 23.29 -15.03
CA ARG A 106 35.28 24.59 -14.73
C ARG A 106 36.49 24.90 -15.63
N GLU A 107 37.03 23.90 -16.33
CA GLU A 107 38.10 24.02 -17.32
C GLU A 107 37.63 23.47 -18.67
N THR A 108 36.93 24.31 -19.44
CA THR A 108 36.65 24.05 -20.86
C THR A 108 37.93 23.95 -21.67
N ARG A 109 37.90 23.31 -22.85
CA ARG A 109 39.04 23.33 -23.79
C ARG A 109 39.52 24.75 -24.07
N GLU A 110 40.83 24.91 -24.14
CA GLU A 110 41.53 26.18 -24.35
C GLU A 110 41.48 26.68 -25.81
N ASP A 111 41.04 25.83 -26.76
CA ASP A 111 40.96 26.11 -28.19
C ASP A 111 39.61 26.66 -28.69
N GLY A 112 38.67 26.93 -27.77
CA GLY A 112 37.40 27.61 -28.09
C GLY A 112 36.37 26.79 -28.88
N GLY A 113 36.70 25.58 -29.34
CA GLY A 113 35.75 24.68 -29.99
C GLY A 113 36.40 23.42 -30.56
N MET A 114 35.64 22.32 -30.59
CA MET A 114 36.11 21.04 -31.11
C MET A 114 36.45 21.13 -32.62
N PRO A 115 37.68 20.77 -33.06
CA PRO A 115 38.12 20.77 -34.44
C PRO A 115 37.21 19.98 -35.41
N PRO A 116 37.19 20.32 -36.72
CA PRO A 116 36.34 19.64 -37.70
C PRO A 116 36.63 18.14 -37.83
N TYR A 117 37.90 17.71 -37.75
CA TYR A 117 38.24 16.28 -37.84
C TYR A 117 37.73 15.52 -36.61
N GLU A 118 38.08 15.96 -35.40
CA GLU A 118 37.56 15.42 -34.12
C GLU A 118 36.03 15.29 -34.14
N ARG A 119 35.33 16.34 -34.57
CA ARG A 119 33.87 16.38 -34.66
C ARG A 119 33.32 15.40 -35.70
N SER A 120 33.95 15.29 -36.86
CA SER A 120 33.54 14.34 -37.90
C SER A 120 33.64 12.90 -37.41
N PHE A 121 34.72 12.57 -36.70
CA PHE A 121 35.00 11.22 -36.20
C PHE A 121 34.04 10.86 -35.06
N LEU A 122 33.79 11.78 -34.13
CA LEU A 122 32.85 11.59 -33.04
C LEU A 122 31.41 11.40 -33.54
N ASN A 123 30.98 12.23 -34.50
CA ASN A 123 29.66 12.10 -35.13
C ASN A 123 29.50 10.77 -35.88
N GLU A 124 30.53 10.35 -36.62
CA GLU A 124 30.55 9.07 -37.33
C GLU A 124 30.47 7.88 -36.35
N THR A 125 31.17 7.97 -35.22
CA THR A 125 31.12 6.93 -34.17
C THR A 125 29.72 6.82 -33.56
N PHE A 126 29.12 7.95 -33.14
CA PHE A 126 27.75 7.94 -32.58
C PHE A 126 26.67 7.53 -33.59
N MET A 127 26.89 7.79 -34.89
CA MET A 127 26.00 7.33 -35.96
C MET A 127 26.02 5.80 -36.07
N HIS A 128 27.19 5.17 -35.98
CA HIS A 128 27.29 3.71 -35.88
C HIS A 128 26.68 3.17 -34.59
N THR A 129 26.98 3.77 -33.42
CA THR A 129 26.39 3.37 -32.13
C THR A 129 24.85 3.37 -32.18
N GLY A 130 24.25 4.44 -32.75
CA GLY A 130 22.80 4.54 -32.91
C GLY A 130 22.20 3.50 -33.87
N LEU A 131 22.90 3.17 -34.96
CA LEU A 131 22.52 2.09 -35.88
C LEU A 131 22.60 0.72 -35.21
N GLY A 132 23.66 0.45 -34.44
CA GLY A 132 23.84 -0.80 -33.69
C GLY A 132 22.73 -1.04 -32.69
N ILE A 133 22.46 -0.06 -31.82
CA ILE A 133 21.33 -0.08 -30.87
C ILE A 133 19.98 -0.29 -31.60
N GLY A 134 19.81 0.33 -32.78
CA GLY A 134 18.63 0.11 -33.63
C GLY A 134 18.51 -1.34 -34.13
N ILE A 135 19.60 -1.93 -34.62
CA ILE A 135 19.67 -3.34 -35.04
C ILE A 135 19.36 -4.25 -33.84
N ILE A 136 19.96 -3.98 -32.67
CA ILE A 136 19.72 -4.74 -31.43
C ILE A 136 18.23 -4.73 -31.06
N GLY A 137 17.59 -3.56 -31.02
CA GLY A 137 16.18 -3.44 -30.64
C GLY A 137 15.23 -4.16 -31.60
N VAL A 138 15.47 -4.05 -32.91
CA VAL A 138 14.66 -4.73 -33.93
C VAL A 138 14.88 -6.25 -33.89
N ALA A 139 16.14 -6.70 -33.82
CA ALA A 139 16.46 -8.12 -33.77
C ALA A 139 16.01 -8.80 -32.46
N ALA A 140 16.12 -8.13 -31.31
CA ALA A 140 15.66 -8.66 -30.03
C ALA A 140 14.13 -8.86 -30.04
N ARG A 141 13.38 -7.92 -30.63
CA ARG A 141 11.94 -8.05 -30.84
C ARG A 141 11.60 -9.20 -31.80
N ALA A 142 12.32 -9.33 -32.92
CA ALA A 142 12.10 -10.41 -33.88
C ALA A 142 12.41 -11.80 -33.28
N LEU A 143 13.49 -11.93 -32.51
CA LEU A 143 13.83 -13.15 -31.77
C LEU A 143 12.73 -13.51 -30.77
N HIS A 144 12.29 -12.55 -29.96
CA HIS A 144 11.16 -12.77 -29.04
C HIS A 144 9.89 -13.22 -29.79
N GLN A 145 9.51 -12.54 -30.88
CA GLN A 145 8.32 -12.89 -31.68
C GLN A 145 8.43 -14.26 -32.38
N SER A 146 9.65 -14.76 -32.65
CA SER A 146 9.87 -16.13 -33.15
C SER A 146 9.81 -17.23 -32.07
N GLY A 147 9.55 -16.84 -30.81
CA GLY A 147 9.57 -17.75 -29.66
C GLY A 147 10.97 -18.15 -29.18
N TRP A 148 12.03 -17.50 -29.69
CA TRP A 148 13.41 -17.77 -29.31
C TRP A 148 13.67 -17.45 -27.82
N SER A 149 13.11 -16.34 -27.32
CA SER A 149 13.26 -15.92 -25.91
C SER A 149 12.63 -16.94 -24.94
N TYR A 150 11.45 -17.46 -25.27
CA TYR A 150 10.80 -18.54 -24.50
C TYR A 150 11.65 -19.82 -24.51
N ARG A 151 12.20 -20.21 -25.67
CA ARG A 151 13.11 -21.36 -25.77
C ARG A 151 14.39 -21.16 -24.95
N LEU A 152 14.96 -19.95 -24.91
CA LEU A 152 16.11 -19.63 -24.06
C LEU A 152 15.80 -19.85 -22.57
N MET A 153 14.62 -19.42 -22.11
CA MET A 153 14.23 -19.52 -20.69
C MET A 153 13.86 -20.95 -20.26
N VAL A 154 13.40 -21.79 -21.18
CA VAL A 154 13.01 -23.20 -20.91
C VAL A 154 14.14 -24.20 -21.17
N THR A 155 15.10 -23.88 -22.05
CA THR A 155 16.38 -24.62 -22.14
C THR A 155 17.34 -24.17 -21.04
N ASN A 156 18.44 -24.90 -20.82
CA ASN A 156 19.45 -24.53 -19.81
C ASN A 156 20.02 -23.13 -20.12
N PRO A 157 19.70 -22.07 -19.34
CA PRO A 157 20.01 -20.70 -19.73
C PRO A 157 21.52 -20.44 -19.80
N TRP A 158 22.31 -21.16 -19.00
CA TRP A 158 23.78 -21.05 -18.98
C TRP A 158 24.43 -21.43 -20.31
N ILE A 159 23.86 -22.40 -21.04
CA ILE A 159 24.36 -22.80 -22.36
C ILE A 159 24.06 -21.68 -23.37
N VAL A 160 22.85 -21.12 -23.35
CA VAL A 160 22.44 -20.10 -24.33
C VAL A 160 23.14 -18.77 -24.06
N ILE A 161 23.28 -18.36 -22.79
CA ILE A 161 24.06 -17.19 -22.38
C ILE A 161 25.54 -17.39 -22.73
N GLY A 162 26.13 -18.55 -22.41
CA GLY A 162 27.53 -18.86 -22.70
C GLY A 162 27.85 -18.83 -24.20
N VAL A 163 27.00 -19.44 -25.04
CA VAL A 163 27.14 -19.41 -26.50
C VAL A 163 26.95 -18.00 -27.06
N SER A 164 25.95 -17.25 -26.57
CA SER A 164 25.71 -15.87 -27.04
C SER A 164 26.83 -14.91 -26.65
N LEU A 165 27.39 -15.08 -25.44
CA LEU A 165 28.55 -14.33 -24.97
C LEU A 165 29.82 -14.68 -25.77
N ALA A 166 30.08 -15.97 -26.03
CA ALA A 166 31.20 -16.40 -26.86
C ALA A 166 31.08 -15.88 -28.31
N ALA A 167 29.88 -15.92 -28.88
CA ALA A 167 29.59 -15.33 -30.19
C ALA A 167 29.83 -13.82 -30.20
N SER A 168 29.33 -13.08 -29.20
CA SER A 168 29.52 -11.64 -29.06
C SER A 168 30.99 -11.25 -28.89
N LEU A 169 31.76 -12.00 -28.10
CA LEU A 169 33.19 -11.73 -27.92
C LEU A 169 33.99 -12.05 -29.20
N GLY A 170 33.69 -13.18 -29.85
CA GLY A 170 34.36 -13.58 -31.09
C GLY A 170 34.12 -12.60 -32.25
N THR A 171 32.88 -12.13 -32.43
CA THR A 171 32.54 -11.14 -33.47
C THR A 171 33.11 -9.76 -33.14
N MET A 172 33.10 -9.33 -31.87
CA MET A 172 33.76 -8.10 -31.40
C MET A 172 35.26 -8.11 -31.70
N TYR A 173 36.00 -9.12 -31.23
CA TYR A 173 37.45 -9.22 -31.48
C TYR A 173 37.76 -9.38 -32.98
N GLY A 174 36.93 -10.09 -33.74
CA GLY A 174 37.03 -10.16 -35.19
C GLY A 174 36.86 -8.79 -35.86
N CYS A 175 35.89 -7.98 -35.41
CA CYS A 175 35.70 -6.62 -35.89
C CYS A 175 36.93 -5.75 -35.55
N PHE A 176 37.41 -5.79 -34.31
CA PHE A 176 38.60 -5.07 -33.86
C PHE A 176 39.84 -5.40 -34.70
N ALA A 177 40.07 -6.69 -35.02
CA ALA A 177 41.20 -7.15 -35.82
C ALA A 177 41.07 -6.90 -37.34
N THR A 178 39.86 -6.59 -37.83
CA THR A 178 39.63 -6.36 -39.27
C THR A 178 40.00 -4.94 -39.68
N ASN A 179 40.92 -4.79 -40.63
CA ASN A 179 41.30 -3.51 -41.23
C ASN A 179 40.05 -2.77 -41.79
N PRO A 180 39.79 -1.50 -41.45
CA PRO A 180 38.58 -0.77 -41.88
C PRO A 180 38.40 -0.67 -43.41
N GLU A 181 39.47 -0.80 -44.18
CA GLU A 181 39.41 -0.88 -45.66
C GLU A 181 38.62 -2.11 -46.16
N ASN A 182 38.59 -3.21 -45.41
CA ASN A 182 37.76 -4.38 -45.70
C ASN A 182 36.37 -4.21 -45.06
N TYR A 183 35.62 -3.23 -45.54
CA TYR A 183 34.32 -2.86 -44.98
C TYR A 183 33.32 -4.04 -44.96
N ILE A 184 33.33 -4.92 -45.97
CA ILE A 184 32.39 -6.06 -46.03
C ILE A 184 32.58 -6.98 -44.82
N GLN A 185 33.83 -7.37 -44.51
CA GLN A 185 34.13 -8.18 -43.34
C GLN A 185 33.90 -7.41 -42.03
N LYS A 186 34.24 -6.11 -42.00
CA LYS A 186 34.08 -5.23 -40.83
C LYS A 186 32.62 -5.13 -40.38
N TYR A 187 31.73 -4.73 -41.29
CA TYR A 187 30.30 -4.57 -40.99
C TYR A 187 29.58 -5.92 -40.79
N ALA A 188 30.05 -7.00 -41.42
CA ALA A 188 29.53 -8.35 -41.12
C ALA A 188 29.83 -8.79 -39.69
N LEU A 189 31.03 -8.49 -39.17
CA LEU A 189 31.43 -8.83 -37.80
C LEU A 189 30.78 -7.89 -36.77
N TRP A 190 30.70 -6.58 -37.04
CA TRP A 190 29.94 -5.63 -36.22
C TRP A 190 28.43 -5.95 -36.18
N GLY A 191 27.85 -6.35 -37.30
CA GLY A 191 26.46 -6.84 -37.37
C GLY A 191 26.27 -8.15 -36.58
N GLY A 192 27.23 -9.07 -36.66
CA GLY A 192 27.23 -10.31 -35.86
C GLY A 192 27.32 -10.04 -34.34
N PHE A 193 28.09 -9.05 -33.92
CA PHE A 193 28.14 -8.57 -32.53
C PHE A 193 26.77 -8.03 -32.08
N ASN A 194 26.17 -7.14 -32.88
CA ASN A 194 24.85 -6.57 -32.58
C ASN A 194 23.74 -7.64 -32.54
N LEU A 195 23.77 -8.65 -33.41
CA LEU A 195 22.83 -9.79 -33.34
C LEU A 195 23.05 -10.68 -32.11
N ALA A 196 24.29 -10.86 -31.64
CA ALA A 196 24.57 -11.58 -30.40
C ALA A 196 24.09 -10.82 -29.15
N GLN A 197 24.20 -9.49 -29.14
CA GLN A 197 23.61 -8.65 -28.09
C GLN A 197 22.07 -8.67 -28.13
N ALA A 198 21.47 -8.65 -29.32
CA ALA A 198 20.03 -8.80 -29.52
C ALA A 198 19.49 -10.13 -28.95
N ALA A 199 20.24 -11.22 -29.10
CA ALA A 199 19.94 -12.51 -28.49
C ALA A 199 19.89 -12.40 -26.97
N ILE A 200 20.99 -11.94 -26.34
CA ILE A 200 21.12 -11.78 -24.87
C ILE A 200 19.97 -10.94 -24.28
N LEU A 201 19.52 -9.90 -25.00
CA LEU A 201 18.53 -8.94 -24.49
C LEU A 201 17.07 -9.25 -24.87
N SER A 202 16.81 -10.20 -25.78
CA SER A 202 15.43 -10.56 -26.17
C SER A 202 14.53 -11.12 -25.05
N PRO A 203 15.02 -11.70 -23.93
CA PRO A 203 14.17 -11.98 -22.76
C PRO A 203 13.56 -10.71 -22.13
N LEU A 204 14.22 -9.55 -22.23
CA LEU A 204 13.64 -8.28 -21.76
C LEU A 204 12.40 -7.86 -22.56
N MET A 205 12.17 -8.43 -23.75
CA MET A 205 10.95 -8.17 -24.53
C MET A 205 9.70 -8.86 -23.96
N PHE A 206 9.82 -9.68 -22.91
CA PHE A 206 8.68 -10.06 -22.06
C PHE A 206 8.19 -8.90 -21.18
N LEU A 207 9.04 -7.89 -20.93
CA LEU A 207 8.67 -6.68 -20.21
C LEU A 207 7.96 -5.70 -21.15
N GLN A 208 7.12 -4.84 -20.60
CA GLN A 208 6.24 -3.98 -21.39
C GLN A 208 7.00 -3.05 -22.34
N PRO A 209 6.60 -2.94 -23.63
CA PRO A 209 7.24 -2.03 -24.59
C PRO A 209 7.28 -0.56 -24.13
N ALA A 210 6.32 -0.13 -23.31
CA ALA A 210 6.29 1.21 -22.72
C ALA A 210 7.37 1.40 -21.63
N LEU A 211 7.65 0.39 -20.80
CA LEU A 211 8.71 0.42 -19.80
C LEU A 211 10.09 0.41 -20.50
N LEU A 212 10.27 -0.48 -21.48
CA LEU A 212 11.48 -0.53 -22.31
C LEU A 212 11.70 0.81 -23.04
N ALA A 213 10.65 1.44 -23.59
CA ALA A 213 10.76 2.75 -24.21
C ALA A 213 11.14 3.87 -23.23
N ARG A 214 10.63 3.84 -21.98
CA ARG A 214 11.03 4.78 -20.92
C ARG A 214 12.49 4.58 -20.52
N ALA A 215 12.91 3.34 -20.23
CA ALA A 215 14.30 3.01 -19.91
C ALA A 215 15.27 3.38 -21.05
N GLY A 216 14.88 3.12 -22.31
CA GLY A 216 15.64 3.53 -23.49
C GLY A 216 15.77 5.05 -23.61
N LEU A 217 14.68 5.80 -23.42
CA LEU A 217 14.71 7.26 -23.43
C LEU A 217 15.59 7.84 -22.32
N TYR A 218 15.52 7.28 -21.10
CA TYR A 218 16.40 7.70 -20.00
C TYR A 218 17.87 7.35 -20.26
N THR A 219 18.15 6.21 -20.92
CA THR A 219 19.49 5.79 -21.34
C THR A 219 20.07 6.76 -22.38
N VAL A 220 19.31 7.08 -23.44
CA VAL A 220 19.68 8.10 -24.44
C VAL A 220 19.94 9.45 -23.77
N ALA A 221 19.06 9.89 -22.86
CA ALA A 221 19.20 11.16 -22.18
C ALA A 221 20.45 11.21 -21.28
N MET A 222 20.72 10.16 -20.51
CA MET A 222 21.89 10.12 -19.61
C MET A 222 23.19 9.95 -20.40
N MET A 223 23.27 8.98 -21.32
CA MET A 223 24.46 8.74 -22.13
C MET A 223 24.80 9.97 -22.98
N GLY A 224 23.82 10.57 -23.66
CA GLY A 224 24.04 11.81 -24.42
C GLY A 224 24.47 12.99 -23.55
N SER A 225 23.96 13.06 -22.30
CA SER A 225 24.36 14.09 -21.35
C SER A 225 25.79 13.94 -20.85
N ILE A 226 26.21 12.71 -20.59
CA ILE A 226 27.58 12.37 -20.19
C ILE A 226 28.54 12.53 -21.38
N ALA A 227 28.17 12.06 -22.57
CA ALA A 227 28.99 12.12 -23.77
C ALA A 227 29.41 13.55 -24.13
N PHE A 228 28.50 14.52 -24.08
CA PHE A 228 28.85 15.93 -24.32
C PHE A 228 29.84 16.49 -23.28
N VAL A 229 29.79 16.03 -22.03
CA VAL A 229 30.71 16.45 -20.96
C VAL A 229 32.08 15.81 -21.15
N GLY A 230 32.13 14.57 -21.66
CA GLY A 230 33.35 13.99 -22.23
C GLY A 230 33.88 14.84 -23.38
N ALA A 231 33.02 15.25 -24.32
CA ALA A 231 33.38 15.98 -25.53
C ALA A 231 33.80 17.46 -25.33
N THR A 232 33.35 18.10 -24.25
CA THR A 232 33.63 19.52 -23.94
C THR A 232 34.68 19.72 -22.83
N ALA A 233 35.10 18.64 -22.19
CA ALA A 233 36.21 18.65 -21.25
C ALA A 233 37.56 18.93 -21.92
N LYS A 234 38.48 19.54 -21.15
CA LYS A 234 39.90 19.66 -21.48
C LYS A 234 40.47 18.33 -22.01
N GLN A 235 41.33 18.42 -23.03
CA GLN A 235 41.85 17.24 -23.73
C GLN A 235 42.46 16.24 -22.74
N GLU A 236 42.08 14.97 -22.89
CA GLU A 236 42.62 13.80 -22.18
C GLU A 236 42.26 13.72 -20.68
N LYS A 237 41.49 14.68 -20.17
CA LYS A 237 41.08 14.80 -18.76
C LYS A 237 40.48 13.54 -18.15
N TYR A 238 39.77 12.71 -18.93
CA TYR A 238 39.13 11.47 -18.42
C TYR A 238 39.82 10.17 -18.88
N LEU A 239 40.91 10.23 -19.64
CA LEU A 239 41.63 9.01 -20.08
C LEU A 239 42.27 8.24 -18.91
N TYR A 240 42.61 8.92 -17.81
CA TYR A 240 43.13 8.25 -16.61
C TYR A 240 42.10 7.31 -15.94
N LEU A 241 40.81 7.45 -16.24
CA LEU A 241 39.75 6.66 -15.61
C LEU A 241 39.74 5.19 -16.08
N GLY A 242 40.32 4.85 -17.23
CA GLY A 242 40.23 3.50 -17.80
C GLY A 242 40.65 2.37 -16.85
N GLY A 243 41.73 2.56 -16.09
CA GLY A 243 42.19 1.60 -15.06
C GLY A 243 41.21 1.45 -13.89
N PRO A 244 40.87 2.54 -13.17
CA PRO A 244 39.85 2.53 -12.12
C PRO A 244 38.48 1.99 -12.56
N LEU A 245 38.04 2.31 -13.78
CA LEU A 245 36.77 1.84 -14.33
C LEU A 245 36.79 0.34 -14.63
N LEU A 246 37.90 -0.20 -15.17
CA LEU A 246 38.08 -1.63 -15.38
C LEU A 246 38.01 -2.42 -14.06
N ALA A 247 38.62 -1.90 -13.00
CA ALA A 247 38.47 -2.46 -11.65
C ALA A 247 37.01 -2.37 -11.15
N GLY A 248 36.31 -1.29 -11.49
CA GLY A 248 34.86 -1.15 -11.30
C GLY A 248 34.04 -2.24 -12.00
N VAL A 249 34.34 -2.58 -13.27
CA VAL A 249 33.68 -3.69 -13.97
C VAL A 249 33.88 -5.01 -13.23
N ALA A 250 35.09 -5.30 -12.76
CA ALA A 250 35.37 -6.53 -12.03
C ALA A 250 34.53 -6.63 -10.74
N VAL A 251 34.41 -5.54 -9.97
CA VAL A 251 33.57 -5.49 -8.76
C VAL A 251 32.09 -5.65 -9.09
N VAL A 252 31.59 -4.95 -10.12
CA VAL A 252 30.18 -5.03 -10.56
C VAL A 252 29.84 -6.41 -11.12
N ALA A 253 30.72 -7.02 -11.92
CA ALA A 253 30.52 -8.36 -12.46
C ALA A 253 30.46 -9.40 -11.34
N VAL A 254 31.41 -9.37 -10.39
CA VAL A 254 31.39 -10.26 -9.21
C VAL A 254 30.13 -10.06 -8.37
N SER A 255 29.66 -8.83 -8.18
CA SER A 255 28.43 -8.57 -7.43
C SER A 255 27.17 -9.10 -8.15
N GLY A 256 27.16 -9.11 -9.48
CA GLY A 256 26.10 -9.72 -10.29
C GLY A 256 25.98 -11.24 -10.17
N PHE A 257 27.07 -11.94 -9.84
CA PHE A 257 27.05 -13.40 -9.59
C PHE A 257 26.71 -13.78 -8.14
N ALA A 258 26.66 -12.82 -7.21
CA ALA A 258 26.44 -13.09 -5.78
C ALA A 258 25.14 -13.87 -5.45
N PRO A 259 23.98 -13.64 -6.11
CA PRO A 259 22.76 -14.42 -5.90
C PRO A 259 22.85 -15.92 -6.24
N LEU A 260 23.93 -16.35 -6.90
CA LEU A 260 24.15 -17.74 -7.33
C LEU A 260 25.09 -18.52 -6.39
N VAL A 261 25.79 -17.80 -5.51
CA VAL A 261 26.85 -18.35 -4.64
C VAL A 261 26.55 -18.13 -3.15
N LEU A 262 25.79 -17.07 -2.83
CA LEU A 262 25.31 -16.81 -1.48
C LEU A 262 23.94 -17.47 -1.25
N PRO A 263 23.68 -18.07 -0.08
CA PRO A 263 22.36 -18.60 0.23
C PRO A 263 21.34 -17.46 0.36
N ALA A 264 20.06 -17.74 0.07
CA ALA A 264 18.99 -16.74 0.15
C ALA A 264 18.84 -16.08 1.54
N THR A 265 19.35 -16.72 2.60
CA THR A 265 19.42 -16.19 3.96
C THR A 265 20.49 -15.09 4.16
N ALA A 266 21.42 -14.91 3.22
CA ALA A 266 22.45 -13.86 3.25
C ALA A 266 21.91 -12.48 2.79
N VAL A 267 20.66 -12.16 3.20
CA VAL A 267 19.82 -11.06 2.71
C VAL A 267 20.52 -9.69 2.66
N ARG A 268 21.34 -9.38 3.67
CA ARG A 268 22.12 -8.13 3.73
C ARG A 268 23.24 -8.08 2.69
N THR A 269 23.98 -9.17 2.53
CA THR A 269 25.08 -9.28 1.55
C THR A 269 24.54 -9.30 0.13
N LEU A 270 23.41 -9.98 -0.09
CA LEU A 270 22.67 -9.97 -1.36
C LEU A 270 22.23 -8.55 -1.74
N ALA A 271 21.53 -7.83 -0.85
CA ALA A 271 21.10 -6.46 -1.11
C ALA A 271 22.27 -5.48 -1.33
N TRP A 272 23.41 -5.68 -0.64
CA TRP A 272 24.63 -4.91 -0.90
C TRP A 272 25.21 -5.19 -2.29
N SER A 273 25.28 -6.47 -2.68
CA SER A 273 25.75 -6.88 -4.01
C SER A 273 24.83 -6.41 -5.15
N GLU A 274 23.52 -6.37 -4.90
CA GLU A 274 22.51 -5.85 -5.81
C GLU A 274 22.64 -4.33 -6.00
N ASN A 275 22.83 -3.56 -4.92
CA ASN A 275 23.08 -2.13 -5.02
C ASN A 275 24.38 -1.78 -5.75
N ILE A 276 25.44 -2.60 -5.59
CA ILE A 276 26.67 -2.48 -6.38
C ILE A 276 26.42 -2.89 -7.84
N TRP A 277 25.64 -3.94 -8.09
CA TRP A 277 25.28 -4.37 -9.44
C TRP A 277 24.53 -3.27 -10.19
N LEU A 278 23.48 -2.69 -9.57
CA LEU A 278 22.62 -1.67 -10.13
C LEU A 278 23.29 -0.29 -10.16
N TYR A 279 23.46 0.35 -9.01
CA TYR A 279 23.93 1.74 -8.92
C TYR A 279 25.45 1.87 -9.10
N GLY A 280 26.22 0.92 -8.57
CA GLY A 280 27.66 0.84 -8.85
C GLY A 280 27.92 0.62 -10.33
N GLY A 281 27.18 -0.30 -10.97
CA GLY A 281 27.21 -0.50 -12.42
C GLY A 281 26.82 0.76 -13.20
N LEU A 282 25.72 1.44 -12.83
CA LEU A 282 25.28 2.67 -13.48
C LEU A 282 26.37 3.77 -13.44
N ALA A 283 27.07 3.89 -12.31
CA ALA A 283 28.20 4.81 -12.14
C ALA A 283 29.45 4.38 -12.95
N VAL A 284 29.74 3.08 -13.02
CA VAL A 284 30.87 2.53 -13.79
C VAL A 284 30.65 2.73 -15.30
N PHE A 285 29.51 2.34 -15.86
CA PHE A 285 29.23 2.51 -17.29
C PHE A 285 29.00 3.97 -17.68
N GLY A 286 28.41 4.79 -16.79
CA GLY A 286 28.43 6.25 -16.96
C GLY A 286 29.85 6.84 -16.94
N GLY A 287 30.77 6.24 -16.20
CA GLY A 287 32.19 6.57 -16.22
C GLY A 287 32.90 6.15 -17.51
N PHE A 288 32.60 4.97 -18.05
CA PHE A 288 33.08 4.55 -19.36
C PHE A 288 32.62 5.51 -20.46
N THR A 289 31.38 6.01 -20.42
CA THR A 289 30.91 6.96 -21.43
C THR A 289 31.69 8.29 -21.42
N LEU A 290 32.27 8.71 -20.27
CA LEU A 290 33.23 9.82 -20.22
C LEU A 290 34.60 9.45 -20.80
N TYR A 291 35.11 8.27 -20.43
CA TYR A 291 36.41 7.75 -20.85
C TYR A 291 36.44 7.51 -22.36
N ASP A 292 35.45 6.79 -22.90
CA ASP A 292 35.40 6.40 -24.29
C ASP A 292 35.18 7.60 -25.20
N VAL A 293 34.33 8.57 -24.86
CA VAL A 293 34.22 9.80 -25.69
C VAL A 293 35.54 10.60 -25.71
N GLN A 294 36.32 10.61 -24.63
CA GLN A 294 37.68 11.17 -24.65
C GLN A 294 38.67 10.29 -25.43
N LYS A 295 38.52 8.97 -25.43
CA LYS A 295 39.31 8.02 -26.24
C LYS A 295 39.03 8.20 -27.73
N VAL A 296 37.77 8.30 -28.15
CA VAL A 296 37.37 8.64 -29.52
C VAL A 296 38.03 9.95 -29.98
N LEU A 297 38.05 10.98 -29.14
CA LEU A 297 38.68 12.26 -29.45
C LEU A 297 40.22 12.22 -29.43
N HIS A 298 40.84 11.31 -28.68
CA HIS A 298 42.27 11.03 -28.77
C HIS A 298 42.63 10.25 -30.04
N HIS A 299 41.88 9.19 -30.35
CA HIS A 299 42.03 8.42 -31.58
C HIS A 299 41.78 9.27 -32.83
N ALA A 300 40.82 10.19 -32.82
CA ALA A 300 40.64 11.16 -33.90
C ALA A 300 41.89 12.05 -34.09
N ARG A 301 42.49 12.57 -33.02
CA ARG A 301 43.74 13.36 -33.07
C ARG A 301 44.97 12.54 -33.50
N LEU A 302 45.01 11.22 -33.23
CA LEU A 302 46.03 10.31 -33.75
C LEU A 302 45.81 10.00 -35.24
N ALA A 303 44.57 9.80 -35.68
CA ALA A 303 44.21 9.51 -37.05
C ALA A 303 44.43 10.71 -37.99
N GLU A 304 44.14 11.93 -37.51
CA GLU A 304 44.48 13.19 -38.22
C GLU A 304 46.00 13.35 -38.44
N ARG A 305 46.81 12.82 -37.52
CA ARG A 305 48.28 12.78 -37.62
C ARG A 305 48.81 11.57 -38.40
N GLY A 306 47.95 10.71 -38.93
CA GLY A 306 48.32 9.48 -39.63
C GLY A 306 48.97 8.39 -38.75
N LEU A 307 48.87 8.51 -37.42
CA LEU A 307 49.49 7.58 -36.46
C LEU A 307 48.64 6.30 -36.26
N ILE A 308 47.34 6.37 -36.52
CA ILE A 308 46.42 5.22 -36.59
C ILE A 308 45.48 5.38 -37.79
N LYS A 309 44.81 4.31 -38.22
CA LYS A 309 43.75 4.39 -39.23
C LYS A 309 42.46 4.94 -38.63
N ARG A 310 41.64 5.62 -39.45
CA ARG A 310 40.28 6.05 -39.09
C ARG A 310 39.35 4.83 -39.05
N ASP A 311 38.74 4.56 -37.90
CA ASP A 311 37.91 3.39 -37.67
C ASP A 311 36.80 3.68 -36.64
N ALA A 312 35.73 4.35 -37.09
CA ALA A 312 34.60 4.71 -36.23
C ALA A 312 33.74 3.50 -35.80
N VAL A 313 33.87 2.34 -36.48
CA VAL A 313 33.11 1.12 -36.17
C VAL A 313 33.73 0.38 -34.97
N ASN A 314 35.06 0.35 -34.86
CA ASN A 314 35.72 -0.16 -33.65
C ASN A 314 35.36 0.65 -32.40
N GLU A 315 35.30 1.98 -32.53
CA GLU A 315 34.95 2.86 -31.41
C GLU A 315 33.45 2.85 -31.06
N SER A 316 32.56 2.48 -31.98
CA SER A 316 31.12 2.45 -31.69
C SER A 316 30.73 1.31 -30.76
N ILE A 317 31.44 0.17 -30.83
CA ILE A 317 31.15 -1.05 -30.06
C ILE A 317 31.22 -0.82 -28.54
N SER A 318 32.17 -0.03 -28.02
CA SER A 318 32.26 0.17 -26.58
C SER A 318 31.19 1.15 -26.07
N LEU A 319 30.83 2.16 -26.87
CA LEU A 319 29.66 3.00 -26.64
C LEU A 319 28.34 2.23 -26.76
N GLU A 320 28.24 1.23 -27.65
CA GLU A 320 27.12 0.29 -27.72
C GLU A 320 27.02 -0.51 -26.40
N LEU A 321 28.12 -1.10 -25.92
CA LEU A 321 28.14 -1.86 -24.66
C LEU A 321 27.75 -1.03 -23.43
N ASP A 322 28.21 0.23 -23.34
CA ASP A 322 27.81 1.17 -22.29
C ASP A 322 26.30 1.42 -22.29
N PHE A 323 25.73 1.73 -23.46
CA PHE A 323 24.31 1.98 -23.63
C PHE A 323 23.48 0.79 -23.15
N LEU A 324 23.85 -0.43 -23.54
CA LEU A 324 23.14 -1.64 -23.13
C LEU A 324 23.24 -1.89 -21.62
N ASN A 325 24.43 -1.73 -21.03
CA ASN A 325 24.61 -1.96 -19.60
C ASN A 325 23.88 -0.95 -18.71
N ILE A 326 23.78 0.30 -19.16
CA ILE A 326 22.94 1.33 -18.55
C ILE A 326 21.46 0.97 -18.74
N PHE A 327 21.05 0.61 -19.96
CA PHE A 327 19.66 0.28 -20.30
C PHE A 327 19.06 -0.82 -19.42
N VAL A 328 19.77 -1.95 -19.27
CA VAL A 328 19.33 -3.06 -18.41
C VAL A 328 19.09 -2.62 -16.97
N ARG A 329 19.92 -1.71 -16.44
CA ARG A 329 19.78 -1.17 -15.08
C ARG A 329 18.64 -0.18 -14.97
N MET A 330 18.43 0.66 -15.99
CA MET A 330 17.28 1.58 -16.03
C MET A 330 15.95 0.83 -16.18
N VAL A 331 15.93 -0.36 -16.78
CA VAL A 331 14.79 -1.28 -16.71
C VAL A 331 14.59 -1.78 -15.27
N GLN A 332 15.61 -2.40 -14.67
CA GLN A 332 15.53 -2.99 -13.31
C GLN A 332 15.16 -1.96 -12.21
N ILE A 333 15.57 -0.70 -12.34
CA ILE A 333 15.26 0.38 -11.39
C ILE A 333 13.77 0.80 -11.43
N LEU A 334 13.05 0.53 -12.52
CA LEU A 334 11.66 0.99 -12.71
C LEU A 334 10.58 0.03 -12.16
N GLU A 335 10.95 -1.15 -11.66
CA GLU A 335 10.00 -2.23 -11.32
C GLU A 335 9.78 -2.46 -9.80
N LYS A 336 10.42 -1.69 -8.91
CA LYS A 336 10.48 -2.01 -7.47
C LYS A 336 9.14 -2.18 -6.74
N ALA A 337 8.06 -1.52 -7.14
CA ALA A 337 6.74 -1.75 -6.54
C ALA A 337 6.22 -3.19 -6.79
N ARG A 338 6.45 -3.71 -8.00
CA ARG A 338 6.12 -5.09 -8.40
C ARG A 338 6.97 -6.10 -7.63
N GLU A 339 8.25 -5.80 -7.43
CA GLU A 339 9.18 -6.62 -6.65
C GLU A 339 8.76 -6.74 -5.17
N TRP A 340 8.34 -5.65 -4.54
CA TRP A 340 7.86 -5.69 -3.15
C TRP A 340 6.57 -6.49 -3.00
N SER A 341 5.60 -6.29 -3.90
CA SER A 341 4.35 -7.07 -3.89
C SER A 341 4.65 -8.56 -4.06
N HIS A 342 5.46 -8.93 -5.06
CA HIS A 342 5.92 -10.32 -5.26
C HIS A 342 6.59 -10.90 -4.02
N TYR A 343 7.40 -10.13 -3.28
CA TYR A 343 8.02 -10.62 -2.04
C TYR A 343 6.99 -10.88 -0.94
N TYR A 344 6.06 -9.95 -0.69
CA TYR A 344 5.05 -10.12 0.35
C TYR A 344 4.15 -11.33 0.05
N THR A 345 3.65 -11.44 -1.18
CA THR A 345 2.74 -12.51 -1.63
C THR A 345 3.35 -13.92 -1.74
N ALA A 346 4.67 -14.08 -1.57
CA ALA A 346 5.41 -15.30 -1.95
C ALA A 346 5.14 -16.56 -1.07
N GLY A 347 4.33 -16.46 -0.03
CA GLY A 347 3.95 -17.57 0.85
C GLY A 347 2.99 -17.11 1.95
N PRO A 348 2.54 -17.99 2.87
CA PRO A 348 1.56 -17.60 3.88
C PRO A 348 2.10 -16.55 4.86
N HIS A 349 1.32 -15.51 5.14
CA HIS A 349 1.56 -14.53 6.19
C HIS A 349 0.35 -14.37 7.12
N LEU A 350 -0.26 -15.49 7.51
CA LEU A 350 -1.31 -15.50 8.53
C LEU A 350 -0.80 -14.93 9.86
N ALA A 351 -1.66 -14.15 10.52
CA ALA A 351 -1.43 -13.49 11.81
C ALA A 351 -0.75 -14.41 12.83
N GLY A 352 0.31 -13.92 13.49
CA GLY A 352 1.06 -14.68 14.49
C GLY A 352 1.85 -15.89 13.97
N LYS A 353 1.96 -16.10 12.64
CA LYS A 353 2.79 -17.16 12.04
C LYS A 353 4.06 -16.68 11.33
N ASN A 354 4.09 -15.46 10.75
CA ASN A 354 5.21 -15.03 9.88
C ASN A 354 6.11 -13.91 10.46
N LEU A 355 6.83 -14.23 11.54
CA LEU A 355 7.93 -13.40 12.07
C LEU A 355 9.02 -13.10 11.03
N SER A 356 9.28 -14.01 10.08
CA SER A 356 10.38 -13.86 9.12
C SER A 356 10.19 -12.65 8.19
N GLN A 357 8.96 -12.42 7.76
CA GLN A 357 8.56 -11.29 6.92
C GLN A 357 8.60 -9.98 7.73
N ALA A 358 8.19 -10.00 9.01
CA ALA A 358 8.33 -8.85 9.91
C ALA A 358 9.81 -8.43 10.12
N ILE A 359 10.71 -9.41 10.32
CA ILE A 359 12.16 -9.16 10.39
C ILE A 359 12.67 -8.58 9.07
N TRP A 360 12.27 -9.14 7.91
CA TRP A 360 12.66 -8.62 6.61
C TRP A 360 12.20 -7.17 6.40
N THR A 361 10.95 -6.84 6.73
CA THR A 361 10.40 -5.48 6.64
C THR A 361 11.19 -4.50 7.51
N MET A 362 11.50 -4.88 8.76
CA MET A 362 12.36 -4.11 9.65
C MET A 362 13.76 -3.88 9.05
N GLU A 363 14.40 -4.92 8.49
CA GLU A 363 15.72 -4.80 7.85
C GLU A 363 15.69 -3.95 6.57
N ARG A 364 14.62 -4.03 5.76
CA ARG A 364 14.42 -3.13 4.61
C ARG A 364 14.39 -1.68 5.05
N TRP A 365 13.60 -1.35 6.07
CA TRP A 365 13.44 0.03 6.55
C TRP A 365 14.75 0.60 7.15
N GLN A 366 15.49 -0.23 7.90
CA GLN A 366 16.85 0.11 8.34
C GLN A 366 17.77 0.37 7.13
N GLY A 367 17.75 -0.50 6.12
CA GLY A 367 18.52 -0.36 4.87
C GLY A 367 18.12 0.84 4.00
N PHE A 368 16.85 1.29 4.09
CA PHE A 368 16.36 2.50 3.45
C PHE A 368 16.75 3.79 4.18
N GLY A 369 17.41 3.72 5.34
CA GLY A 369 17.84 4.90 6.10
C GLY A 369 16.90 5.30 7.25
N VAL A 370 16.01 4.40 7.70
CA VAL A 370 15.24 4.53 8.94
C VAL A 370 15.82 3.58 10.01
N PRO A 371 16.99 3.90 10.60
CA PRO A 371 17.70 2.98 11.51
C PRO A 371 16.97 2.76 12.84
N GLN A 372 16.06 3.66 13.23
CA GLN A 372 15.14 3.47 14.36
C GLN A 372 13.91 2.67 13.88
N SER A 373 14.14 1.47 13.35
CA SER A 373 13.08 0.50 13.03
C SER A 373 13.23 -0.76 13.88
N SER A 374 12.15 -1.16 14.54
CA SER A 374 12.12 -2.24 15.54
C SER A 374 10.78 -2.98 15.54
N ILE A 375 10.80 -4.26 15.93
CA ILE A 375 9.59 -5.04 16.15
C ILE A 375 9.01 -4.73 17.54
N VAL A 376 7.69 -4.56 17.62
CA VAL A 376 6.90 -4.45 18.86
C VAL A 376 5.94 -5.63 18.93
N THR A 377 5.86 -6.26 20.10
CA THR A 377 5.12 -7.53 20.29
C THR A 377 4.02 -7.44 21.33
N TYR A 378 2.98 -8.22 21.08
CA TYR A 378 1.87 -8.52 21.98
C TYR A 378 1.62 -10.04 21.91
N ASP A 379 1.15 -10.65 22.99
CA ASP A 379 0.78 -12.07 23.05
C ASP A 379 -0.74 -12.15 22.84
N ILE A 380 -1.24 -12.44 21.64
CA ILE A 380 -2.65 -12.25 21.27
C ILE A 380 -3.43 -13.57 21.19
N TYR A 381 -4.71 -13.56 21.60
CA TYR A 381 -5.62 -14.71 21.56
C TYR A 381 -6.23 -14.88 20.17
N LEU A 382 -5.83 -15.93 19.44
CA LEU A 382 -6.29 -16.25 18.08
C LEU A 382 -6.85 -17.68 18.00
N ASN A 383 -7.38 -18.06 16.83
CA ASN A 383 -7.67 -19.44 16.48
C ASN A 383 -7.11 -19.85 15.10
N TYR A 384 -6.82 -21.13 14.94
CA TYR A 384 -6.38 -21.75 13.68
C TYR A 384 -7.19 -23.02 13.38
N PRO A 385 -7.48 -23.34 12.11
CA PRO A 385 -8.32 -24.48 11.74
C PRO A 385 -7.57 -25.80 11.93
N THR A 386 -8.19 -26.76 12.61
CA THR A 386 -7.70 -28.14 12.74
C THR A 386 -8.53 -29.14 11.95
N GLY A 387 -9.82 -28.85 11.73
CA GLY A 387 -10.74 -29.69 10.97
C GLY A 387 -12.04 -28.97 10.64
N HIS A 388 -12.68 -29.35 9.55
CA HIS A 388 -14.02 -28.87 9.19
C HIS A 388 -14.74 -29.88 8.30
N ARG A 389 -16.07 -29.75 8.21
CA ARG A 389 -16.91 -30.50 7.27
C ARG A 389 -18.20 -29.73 7.01
N LEU A 390 -18.69 -29.77 5.77
CA LEU A 390 -20.07 -29.41 5.46
C LEU A 390 -20.65 -30.43 4.49
N ALA A 391 -21.73 -31.10 4.90
CA ALA A 391 -22.39 -32.12 4.10
C ALA A 391 -23.90 -31.94 4.07
N LEU A 392 -24.48 -32.03 2.88
CA LEU A 392 -25.92 -32.15 2.68
C LEU A 392 -26.31 -33.61 2.85
N LEU A 393 -27.16 -33.86 3.83
CA LEU A 393 -27.61 -35.18 4.24
C LEU A 393 -29.09 -35.37 3.91
N GLU A 394 -29.42 -36.55 3.40
CA GLU A 394 -30.79 -36.94 3.05
C GLU A 394 -31.15 -38.23 3.79
N LYS A 395 -32.31 -38.25 4.44
CA LYS A 395 -32.78 -39.39 5.22
C LYS A 395 -32.96 -40.59 4.29
N ALA A 396 -32.34 -41.72 4.64
CA ALA A 396 -32.45 -42.94 3.87
C ALA A 396 -33.92 -43.40 3.77
N ALA A 397 -34.34 -43.74 2.56
CA ALA A 397 -35.57 -44.49 2.38
C ALA A 397 -35.39 -45.87 3.03
N LYS A 398 -36.32 -46.28 3.89
CA LYS A 398 -36.36 -47.65 4.41
C LYS A 398 -36.60 -48.59 3.23
N SER A 399 -35.70 -49.56 3.02
CA SER A 399 -35.98 -50.68 2.13
C SER A 399 -37.13 -51.52 2.71
N GLU A 400 -38.11 -51.88 1.88
CA GLU A 400 -39.26 -52.67 2.31
C GLU A 400 -38.87 -54.10 2.73
N GLU A 401 -37.67 -54.55 2.33
CA GLU A 401 -37.07 -55.84 2.70
C GLU A 401 -36.62 -55.93 4.17
N ALA A 402 -36.64 -54.81 4.93
CA ALA A 402 -36.23 -54.76 6.34
C ALA A 402 -37.39 -54.99 7.35
N LEU A 403 -38.46 -55.66 6.94
CA LEU A 403 -39.64 -55.98 7.77
C LEU A 403 -39.78 -57.49 8.07
N ALA A 404 -38.66 -58.15 8.37
CA ALA A 404 -38.60 -59.59 8.60
C ALA A 404 -37.54 -60.05 9.64
N ASP A 405 -37.43 -59.36 10.78
CA ASP A 405 -37.13 -60.07 12.03
C ASP A 405 -37.58 -59.27 13.27
N GLN A 406 -37.86 -59.97 14.38
CA GLN A 406 -38.22 -59.38 15.67
C GLN A 406 -37.17 -59.72 16.71
N ASP A 407 -36.65 -58.73 17.44
CA ASP A 407 -36.91 -58.62 18.89
C ASP A 407 -36.43 -57.28 19.45
N GLY A 408 -36.96 -56.89 20.61
CA GLY A 408 -36.90 -55.52 21.11
C GLY A 408 -35.64 -55.14 21.92
N VAL A 409 -34.96 -54.08 21.49
CA VAL A 409 -34.08 -53.23 22.32
C VAL A 409 -34.38 -51.76 22.00
N GLU A 410 -34.51 -50.91 23.03
CA GLU A 410 -34.65 -49.46 22.86
C GLU A 410 -33.30 -48.79 22.55
N GLU A 411 -32.80 -48.94 21.31
CA GLU A 411 -31.70 -48.10 20.85
C GLU A 411 -32.18 -46.71 20.40
N THR A 412 -31.46 -45.68 20.84
CA THR A 412 -31.80 -44.27 20.60
C THR A 412 -31.77 -43.91 19.11
N ASN A 413 -32.78 -43.14 18.65
CA ASN A 413 -32.96 -42.69 17.26
C ASN A 413 -31.74 -41.97 16.63
N LYS A 414 -30.74 -42.73 16.16
CA LYS A 414 -29.89 -42.30 15.04
C LYS A 414 -30.75 -42.42 13.79
N ALA A 415 -31.14 -41.30 13.21
CA ALA A 415 -31.77 -41.31 11.89
C ALA A 415 -30.71 -41.65 10.83
N ASP A 416 -30.93 -42.71 10.06
CA ASP A 416 -30.06 -43.09 8.95
C ASP A 416 -30.06 -41.99 7.89
N TYR A 417 -28.96 -41.23 7.84
CA TYR A 417 -28.72 -40.18 6.86
C TYR A 417 -27.67 -40.63 5.85
N LYS A 418 -28.02 -40.57 4.57
CA LYS A 418 -27.10 -40.73 3.45
C LYS A 418 -26.51 -39.37 3.09
N VAL A 419 -25.20 -39.32 2.80
CA VAL A 419 -24.58 -38.13 2.20
C VAL A 419 -25.14 -37.94 0.77
N LYS A 420 -25.82 -36.83 0.54
CA LYS A 420 -26.35 -36.40 -0.76
C LYS A 420 -25.34 -35.52 -1.50
N TYR A 421 -24.61 -34.68 -0.77
CA TYR A 421 -23.49 -33.92 -1.26
C TYR A 421 -22.49 -33.66 -0.12
N GLU A 422 -21.19 -33.68 -0.45
CA GLU A 422 -20.09 -33.33 0.44
C GLU A 422 -19.45 -32.06 -0.15
N CYS A 423 -19.40 -30.97 0.61
CA CYS A 423 -18.74 -29.74 0.15
C CYS A 423 -17.22 -29.94 0.13
N ARG A 424 -16.54 -29.31 -0.82
CA ARG A 424 -15.11 -29.45 -1.02
C ARG A 424 -14.30 -28.78 0.08
N LEU A 425 -14.72 -27.58 0.50
CA LEU A 425 -13.99 -26.73 1.48
C LEU A 425 -12.53 -26.45 1.08
N GLU A 426 -12.24 -26.53 -0.22
CA GLU A 426 -10.94 -26.30 -0.83
C GLU A 426 -11.08 -25.52 -2.13
N GLU A 427 -10.09 -24.67 -2.40
CA GLU A 427 -9.97 -23.90 -3.62
C GLU A 427 -9.09 -24.67 -4.63
N ASP A 428 -9.51 -24.67 -5.90
CA ASP A 428 -8.80 -25.36 -7.00
C ASP A 428 -7.33 -24.92 -7.10
N VAL A 429 -6.45 -25.90 -7.29
CA VAL A 429 -5.05 -25.63 -7.67
C VAL A 429 -5.03 -25.25 -9.15
N LEU A 430 -4.62 -24.03 -9.46
CA LEU A 430 -4.49 -23.51 -10.81
C LEU A 430 -3.00 -23.54 -11.20
N LYS A 431 -2.69 -23.93 -12.43
CA LYS A 431 -1.30 -23.99 -12.91
C LYS A 431 -0.77 -22.59 -13.25
N GLU A 432 -1.68 -21.67 -13.54
CA GLU A 432 -1.45 -20.29 -13.95
C GLU A 432 -1.38 -19.31 -12.76
N ASP A 433 -1.47 -19.82 -11.53
CA ASP A 433 -1.41 -19.07 -10.28
C ASP A 433 -0.51 -19.82 -9.28
N GLY A 434 0.71 -19.32 -9.07
CA GLY A 434 1.71 -19.97 -8.20
C GLY A 434 1.33 -20.00 -6.72
N THR A 435 0.43 -19.11 -6.28
CA THR A 435 -0.08 -19.04 -4.91
C THR A 435 -1.08 -20.16 -4.65
N SER A 436 -1.95 -20.43 -5.62
CA SER A 436 -3.03 -21.44 -5.53
C SER A 436 -2.52 -22.88 -5.37
N GLY A 437 -1.25 -23.16 -5.66
CA GLY A 437 -0.64 -24.49 -5.63
C GLY A 437 0.34 -24.77 -4.48
N LEU A 438 0.42 -23.91 -3.46
CA LEU A 438 1.34 -24.11 -2.34
C LEU A 438 0.92 -25.26 -1.39
N ASP A 439 1.90 -26.01 -0.89
CA ASP A 439 1.69 -27.13 0.04
C ASP A 439 1.14 -26.68 1.42
N ASN A 440 1.44 -25.43 1.81
CA ASN A 440 1.09 -24.84 3.11
C ASN A 440 -0.05 -23.81 3.01
N ARG A 441 -0.96 -23.96 2.02
CA ARG A 441 -2.17 -23.14 1.91
C ARG A 441 -3.03 -23.26 3.17
N ILE A 442 -3.62 -22.13 3.58
CA ILE A 442 -4.50 -22.08 4.74
C ILE A 442 -5.88 -22.63 4.35
N PRO A 443 -6.46 -23.60 5.09
CA PRO A 443 -7.80 -24.13 4.83
C PRO A 443 -8.90 -23.05 4.83
N THR A 444 -10.11 -23.36 4.34
CA THR A 444 -11.25 -22.43 4.42
C THR A 444 -11.81 -22.36 5.84
N PHE A 445 -11.72 -21.20 6.51
CA PHE A 445 -12.23 -21.03 7.86
C PHE A 445 -12.56 -19.57 8.17
N HIS A 446 -13.22 -19.36 9.30
CA HIS A 446 -13.45 -18.05 9.89
C HIS A 446 -12.58 -17.86 11.15
N GLY A 447 -11.96 -16.69 11.27
CA GLY A 447 -11.41 -16.23 12.55
C GLY A 447 -12.53 -16.10 13.59
N TYR A 448 -12.24 -16.49 14.82
CA TYR A 448 -13.12 -16.53 15.98
C TYR A 448 -14.42 -17.33 15.84
N SER A 449 -14.49 -18.28 14.91
CA SER A 449 -15.63 -19.20 14.79
C SER A 449 -15.60 -20.27 15.89
N ALA A 450 -16.74 -20.55 16.51
CA ALA A 450 -16.81 -21.51 17.62
C ALA A 450 -16.67 -22.96 17.16
N ASN A 451 -16.18 -23.82 18.05
CA ASN A 451 -16.11 -25.27 17.81
C ASN A 451 -17.51 -25.91 17.92
N GLY A 452 -17.83 -26.84 17.03
CA GLY A 452 -19.11 -27.55 17.08
C GLY A 452 -19.30 -28.55 15.95
N ASN A 453 -20.17 -29.54 16.20
CA ASN A 453 -20.67 -30.51 15.24
C ASN A 453 -22.19 -30.53 15.35
N VAL A 454 -22.86 -29.89 14.39
CA VAL A 454 -24.32 -29.69 14.39
C VAL A 454 -24.94 -30.32 13.15
N THR A 455 -26.12 -30.90 13.30
CA THR A 455 -26.88 -31.50 12.18
C THR A 455 -28.33 -31.01 12.24
N ALA A 456 -28.74 -30.18 11.28
CA ALA A 456 -30.02 -29.49 11.33
C ALA A 456 -30.59 -29.15 9.94
N GLN A 457 -31.90 -28.92 9.89
CA GLN A 457 -32.53 -28.22 8.77
C GLN A 457 -31.92 -26.83 8.59
N TYR A 458 -32.01 -26.26 7.39
CA TYR A 458 -31.37 -24.99 7.07
C TYR A 458 -32.30 -23.99 6.37
N VAL A 459 -31.95 -22.71 6.45
CA VAL A 459 -32.73 -21.56 5.96
C VAL A 459 -31.80 -20.60 5.21
N TYR A 460 -32.22 -20.11 4.04
CA TYR A 460 -31.51 -19.06 3.30
C TYR A 460 -31.95 -17.67 3.80
N VAL A 461 -30.98 -16.86 4.25
CA VAL A 461 -31.22 -15.57 4.94
C VAL A 461 -30.71 -14.37 4.13
N ASN A 462 -30.76 -14.43 2.80
CA ASN A 462 -30.28 -13.36 1.91
C ASN A 462 -28.84 -12.90 2.24
N PHE A 463 -28.64 -11.66 2.70
CA PHE A 463 -27.33 -11.14 3.11
C PHE A 463 -27.07 -11.26 4.62
N GLY A 464 -27.98 -11.87 5.39
CA GLY A 464 -27.85 -12.02 6.84
C GLY A 464 -27.75 -10.70 7.59
N THR A 465 -28.32 -9.61 7.05
CA THR A 465 -28.42 -8.33 7.75
C THR A 465 -29.45 -8.42 8.87
N TYR A 466 -29.40 -7.49 9.84
CA TYR A 466 -30.41 -7.41 10.89
C TYR A 466 -31.83 -7.40 10.29
N TYR A 467 -32.06 -6.61 9.25
CA TYR A 467 -33.37 -6.51 8.59
C TYR A 467 -33.76 -7.76 7.79
N ASP A 468 -32.82 -8.51 7.19
CA ASP A 468 -33.14 -9.82 6.58
C ASP A 468 -33.69 -10.78 7.66
N PHE A 469 -33.04 -10.84 8.82
CA PHE A 469 -33.54 -11.66 9.93
C PHE A 469 -34.90 -11.17 10.46
N GLU A 470 -35.12 -9.86 10.58
CA GLU A 470 -36.42 -9.30 10.95
C GLU A 470 -37.53 -9.61 9.94
N ASP A 471 -37.23 -9.61 8.64
CA ASP A 471 -38.19 -9.99 7.60
C ASP A 471 -38.60 -11.47 7.73
N LEU A 472 -37.65 -12.38 8.01
CA LEU A 472 -37.95 -13.79 8.25
C LEU A 472 -38.81 -14.01 9.49
N VAL A 473 -38.54 -13.28 10.59
CA VAL A 473 -39.34 -13.33 11.81
C VAL A 473 -40.77 -12.82 11.55
N LYS A 474 -40.93 -11.71 10.82
CA LYS A 474 -42.24 -11.17 10.42
C LYS A 474 -43.02 -12.11 9.47
N ALA A 475 -42.29 -12.85 8.63
CA ALA A 475 -42.85 -13.90 7.77
C ALA A 475 -43.11 -15.24 8.51
N ASN A 476 -42.87 -15.30 9.82
CA ASN A 476 -43.07 -16.48 10.67
C ASN A 476 -42.24 -17.71 10.21
N VAL A 477 -41.04 -17.48 9.69
CA VAL A 477 -40.09 -18.54 9.30
C VAL A 477 -39.38 -19.07 10.54
N SER A 478 -39.36 -20.40 10.71
CA SER A 478 -38.69 -21.06 11.85
C SER A 478 -37.16 -20.99 11.71
N LEU A 479 -36.50 -20.24 12.59
CA LEU A 479 -35.04 -20.07 12.63
C LEU A 479 -34.36 -20.86 13.76
N GLU A 480 -35.03 -21.01 14.91
CA GLU A 480 -34.49 -21.72 16.07
C GLU A 480 -34.15 -23.18 15.74
N GLY A 481 -32.96 -23.62 16.14
CA GLY A 481 -32.46 -24.97 15.84
C GLY A 481 -32.13 -25.22 14.37
N LYS A 482 -31.98 -24.18 13.53
CA LYS A 482 -31.60 -24.29 12.10
C LYS A 482 -30.19 -23.80 11.83
N ILE A 483 -29.65 -24.14 10.66
CA ILE A 483 -28.41 -23.57 10.11
C ILE A 483 -28.75 -22.44 9.12
N ALA A 484 -28.07 -21.30 9.23
CA ALA A 484 -28.24 -20.16 8.34
C ALA A 484 -27.35 -20.30 7.10
N ILE A 485 -27.90 -20.08 5.89
CA ILE A 485 -27.14 -19.96 4.63
C ILE A 485 -27.21 -18.50 4.18
N VAL A 486 -26.08 -17.80 4.18
CA VAL A 486 -26.06 -16.33 4.01
C VAL A 486 -24.99 -15.89 3.01
N LYS A 487 -25.27 -14.79 2.30
CA LYS A 487 -24.32 -14.18 1.35
C LYS A 487 -23.31 -13.28 2.06
N TYR A 488 -22.07 -13.25 1.58
CA TYR A 488 -21.13 -12.16 1.84
C TYR A 488 -21.60 -10.82 1.27
N GLY A 489 -20.98 -9.73 1.70
CA GLY A 489 -21.36 -8.36 1.31
C GLY A 489 -22.36 -7.71 2.27
N ARG A 490 -22.68 -6.44 1.97
CA ARG A 490 -23.58 -5.52 2.71
C ARG A 490 -23.18 -5.15 4.13
N ILE A 491 -22.87 -6.12 5.00
CA ILE A 491 -22.43 -5.90 6.39
C ILE A 491 -21.26 -6.84 6.75
N PHE A 492 -20.54 -6.51 7.82
CA PHE A 492 -19.47 -7.35 8.34
C PHE A 492 -19.94 -8.76 8.72
N ARG A 493 -19.09 -9.75 8.42
CA ARG A 493 -19.46 -11.18 8.48
C ARG A 493 -19.75 -11.69 9.89
N GLY A 494 -19.05 -11.21 10.92
CA GLY A 494 -19.33 -11.56 12.31
C GLY A 494 -20.72 -11.19 12.80
N LEU A 495 -21.28 -10.08 12.30
CA LEU A 495 -22.62 -9.62 12.69
C LEU A 495 -23.75 -10.48 12.12
N LYS A 496 -23.51 -11.15 10.98
CA LYS A 496 -24.41 -12.17 10.41
C LYS A 496 -24.51 -13.37 11.37
N VAL A 497 -23.37 -13.82 11.89
CA VAL A 497 -23.29 -14.92 12.88
C VAL A 497 -23.91 -14.51 14.22
N LYS A 498 -23.63 -13.27 14.69
CA LYS A 498 -24.24 -12.68 15.88
C LYS A 498 -25.77 -12.72 15.85
N ARG A 499 -26.39 -12.25 14.77
CA ARG A 499 -27.86 -12.21 14.68
C ARG A 499 -28.49 -13.59 14.50
N ALA A 500 -27.80 -14.52 13.83
CA ALA A 500 -28.21 -15.93 13.78
C ALA A 500 -28.21 -16.57 15.20
N GLN A 501 -27.15 -16.36 15.98
CA GLN A 501 -27.02 -16.83 17.36
C GLN A 501 -28.11 -16.27 18.28
N GLU A 502 -28.41 -14.98 18.20
CA GLU A 502 -29.49 -14.32 18.97
C GLU A 502 -30.89 -14.89 18.69
N LEU A 503 -31.09 -15.47 17.50
CA LEU A 503 -32.35 -16.07 17.06
C LEU A 503 -32.36 -17.61 17.20
N GLY A 504 -31.44 -18.15 18.01
CA GLY A 504 -31.38 -19.58 18.34
C GLY A 504 -30.93 -20.49 17.19
N MET A 505 -30.31 -19.93 16.15
CA MET A 505 -29.72 -20.73 15.07
C MET A 505 -28.44 -21.42 15.55
N VAL A 506 -28.20 -22.66 15.11
CA VAL A 506 -27.13 -23.52 15.63
C VAL A 506 -25.85 -23.53 14.80
N GLY A 507 -25.80 -22.79 13.69
CA GLY A 507 -24.60 -22.60 12.88
C GLY A 507 -24.85 -21.75 11.64
N THR A 508 -23.78 -21.28 11.00
CA THR A 508 -23.85 -20.36 9.85
C THR A 508 -22.88 -20.74 8.73
N VAL A 509 -23.39 -20.90 7.51
CA VAL A 509 -22.62 -21.09 6.28
C VAL A 509 -22.64 -19.80 5.48
N ILE A 510 -21.46 -19.28 5.10
CA ILE A 510 -21.35 -18.02 4.34
C ILE A 510 -20.72 -18.28 2.96
N TYR A 511 -21.29 -17.71 1.89
CA TYR A 511 -20.76 -17.85 0.53
C TYR A 511 -20.72 -16.52 -0.23
N THR A 512 -19.84 -16.40 -1.23
CA THR A 512 -19.77 -15.21 -2.10
C THR A 512 -20.64 -15.42 -3.33
N ASP A 513 -21.84 -14.84 -3.32
CA ASP A 513 -22.76 -14.88 -4.46
C ASP A 513 -22.30 -13.93 -5.58
N PRO A 514 -22.23 -14.37 -6.86
CA PRO A 514 -21.87 -13.52 -8.00
C PRO A 514 -22.77 -12.30 -8.25
N GLN A 515 -23.86 -12.12 -7.51
CA GLN A 515 -24.68 -10.89 -7.49
C GLN A 515 -23.85 -9.62 -7.23
N GLU A 516 -22.80 -9.70 -6.41
CA GLU A 516 -21.97 -8.54 -6.05
C GLU A 516 -20.74 -8.36 -6.98
N ASP A 517 -20.56 -9.22 -8.01
CA ASP A 517 -19.41 -9.19 -8.93
C ASP A 517 -19.55 -8.17 -10.10
N GLY A 518 -20.64 -7.39 -10.12
CA GLY A 518 -20.86 -6.36 -11.14
C GLY A 518 -21.17 -6.94 -12.53
N ASN A 519 -20.56 -6.38 -13.57
CA ASN A 519 -20.81 -6.82 -14.95
C ASN A 519 -19.92 -8.00 -15.37
N ILE A 520 -18.83 -8.29 -14.64
CA ILE A 520 -17.82 -9.27 -15.05
C ILE A 520 -18.15 -10.67 -14.48
N THR A 521 -19.19 -11.30 -15.05
CA THR A 521 -19.70 -12.60 -14.61
C THR A 521 -19.78 -13.62 -15.75
N GLU A 522 -19.79 -14.91 -15.41
CA GLU A 522 -20.04 -16.00 -16.37
C GLU A 522 -21.41 -15.87 -17.05
N ALA A 523 -22.42 -15.37 -16.32
CA ALA A 523 -23.76 -15.09 -16.86
C ALA A 523 -23.73 -14.04 -18.00
N ASN A 524 -22.80 -13.08 -17.93
CA ASN A 524 -22.58 -12.06 -18.94
C ASN A 524 -21.56 -12.49 -20.03
N GLY A 525 -21.17 -13.78 -20.05
CA GLY A 525 -20.29 -14.37 -21.05
C GLY A 525 -18.78 -14.24 -20.80
N TYR A 526 -18.37 -13.73 -19.62
CA TYR A 526 -16.96 -13.67 -19.26
C TYR A 526 -16.44 -15.02 -18.78
N LYS A 527 -15.21 -15.39 -19.16
CA LYS A 527 -14.52 -16.53 -18.57
C LYS A 527 -14.12 -16.25 -17.12
N THR A 528 -14.15 -17.30 -16.30
CA THR A 528 -13.70 -17.29 -14.90
C THR A 528 -12.18 -17.38 -14.79
N TYR A 529 -11.61 -16.81 -13.74
CA TYR A 529 -10.19 -16.90 -13.39
C TYR A 529 -9.74 -18.38 -13.30
N PRO A 530 -8.57 -18.76 -13.86
CA PRO A 530 -7.49 -17.91 -14.40
C PRO A 530 -7.69 -17.51 -15.88
N ASP A 531 -8.65 -18.13 -16.55
CA ASP A 531 -8.87 -18.08 -17.99
C ASP A 531 -9.56 -16.77 -18.46
N GLY A 532 -10.01 -15.95 -17.51
CA GLY A 532 -10.58 -14.62 -17.71
C GLY A 532 -10.89 -13.88 -16.40
N PRO A 533 -11.53 -12.70 -16.49
CA PRO A 533 -11.63 -11.76 -15.38
C PRO A 533 -12.81 -11.99 -14.42
N ALA A 534 -13.67 -12.99 -14.63
CA ALA A 534 -14.78 -13.31 -13.71
C ALA A 534 -14.33 -14.19 -12.53
N ARG A 535 -15.12 -14.25 -11.45
CA ARG A 535 -14.82 -15.04 -10.24
C ARG A 535 -14.56 -16.52 -10.55
N ASN A 536 -13.51 -17.11 -9.96
CA ASN A 536 -13.33 -18.58 -9.99
C ASN A 536 -14.45 -19.28 -9.17
N PRO A 537 -15.09 -20.36 -9.68
CA PRO A 537 -16.20 -21.02 -8.99
C PRO A 537 -15.89 -21.58 -7.60
N SER A 538 -14.65 -22.00 -7.36
CA SER A 538 -14.19 -22.56 -6.08
C SER A 538 -13.72 -21.49 -5.08
N SER A 539 -13.63 -20.21 -5.47
CA SER A 539 -13.09 -19.12 -4.64
C SER A 539 -13.85 -18.98 -3.31
N VAL A 540 -13.10 -18.95 -2.19
CA VAL A 540 -13.65 -18.82 -0.83
C VAL A 540 -13.04 -17.63 -0.11
N GLN A 541 -13.87 -16.65 0.24
CA GLN A 541 -13.50 -15.55 1.13
C GLN A 541 -13.37 -16.08 2.57
N ARG A 542 -12.20 -15.94 3.19
CA ARG A 542 -11.99 -16.14 4.64
C ARG A 542 -12.30 -14.84 5.41
N GLY A 543 -12.16 -14.84 6.73
CA GLY A 543 -12.37 -13.61 7.51
C GLY A 543 -12.68 -13.82 8.98
N SER A 544 -12.40 -12.80 9.79
CA SER A 544 -12.85 -12.76 11.18
C SER A 544 -14.37 -12.69 11.30
N THR A 545 -14.90 -13.41 12.29
CA THR A 545 -16.30 -13.34 12.74
C THR A 545 -16.46 -12.70 14.13
N GLN A 546 -15.43 -11.99 14.63
CA GLN A 546 -15.53 -11.11 15.81
C GLN A 546 -16.77 -10.20 15.75
N PHE A 547 -17.24 -9.70 16.88
CA PHE A 547 -18.25 -8.65 16.92
C PHE A 547 -17.57 -7.28 16.89
N ILE A 548 -16.87 -6.95 15.79
CA ILE A 548 -15.98 -5.77 15.66
C ILE A 548 -16.66 -4.43 16.00
N SER A 549 -17.99 -4.32 15.81
CA SER A 549 -18.73 -3.12 16.21
C SER A 549 -18.84 -2.96 17.73
N ILE A 550 -18.72 -4.02 18.53
CA ILE A 550 -18.71 -3.97 20.00
C ILE A 550 -17.34 -3.52 20.51
N ALA A 551 -16.27 -4.17 20.04
CA ALA A 551 -14.87 -3.75 20.18
C ALA A 551 -13.99 -4.50 19.14
N PRO A 552 -12.96 -3.83 18.58
CA PRO A 552 -11.82 -4.48 17.95
C PRO A 552 -10.75 -4.83 19.01
N GLY A 553 -9.55 -5.23 18.58
CA GLY A 553 -8.44 -5.63 19.46
C GLY A 553 -8.50 -7.11 19.85
N ASP A 554 -7.60 -7.53 20.73
CA ASP A 554 -7.68 -8.86 21.34
C ASP A 554 -8.99 -8.96 22.17
N PRO A 555 -9.90 -9.90 21.84
CA PRO A 555 -11.21 -9.98 22.48
C PRO A 555 -11.14 -10.31 23.98
N THR A 556 -9.97 -10.70 24.49
CA THR A 556 -9.70 -11.03 25.89
C THR A 556 -8.98 -9.93 26.67
N THR A 557 -8.50 -8.83 26.05
CA THR A 557 -7.85 -7.68 26.74
C THR A 557 -8.37 -6.28 26.35
N PRO A 558 -9.67 -6.06 26.06
CA PRO A 558 -10.11 -4.78 25.51
C PRO A 558 -9.82 -3.58 26.44
N SER A 559 -9.29 -2.50 25.86
CA SER A 559 -8.84 -1.26 26.54
C SER A 559 -7.50 -1.32 27.27
N TYR A 560 -6.71 -2.39 27.16
CA TYR A 560 -5.33 -2.46 27.64
C TYR A 560 -4.47 -3.48 26.87
N PRO A 561 -3.19 -3.17 26.57
CA PRO A 561 -2.38 -4.00 25.68
C PRO A 561 -2.08 -5.41 26.22
N SER A 562 -2.23 -6.39 25.34
CA SER A 562 -1.87 -7.82 25.47
C SER A 562 -0.37 -8.05 25.65
N LYS A 563 0.21 -7.56 26.74
CA LYS A 563 1.60 -7.85 27.14
C LYS A 563 1.71 -9.18 27.89
N PRO A 564 2.90 -9.82 27.90
CA PRO A 564 3.12 -11.05 28.67
C PRO A 564 2.69 -10.89 30.13
N GLY A 565 1.73 -11.70 30.57
CA GLY A 565 1.16 -11.64 31.93
C GLY A 565 0.08 -10.58 32.16
N ALA A 566 -0.46 -9.95 31.11
CA ALA A 566 -1.68 -9.16 31.21
C ALA A 566 -2.86 -10.03 31.71
N PRO A 567 -3.80 -9.48 32.51
CA PRO A 567 -5.08 -10.14 32.79
C PRO A 567 -5.82 -10.46 31.49
N ARG A 568 -6.68 -11.48 31.50
CA ARG A 568 -7.58 -11.81 30.38
C ARG A 568 -8.99 -12.05 30.87
N GLN A 569 -9.97 -11.64 30.08
CA GLN A 569 -11.40 -11.87 30.31
C GLN A 569 -11.98 -12.88 29.30
N ASP A 570 -13.21 -13.34 29.58
CA ASP A 570 -13.99 -14.18 28.68
C ASP A 570 -14.39 -13.40 27.40
N PRO A 571 -14.05 -13.91 26.19
CA PRO A 571 -14.37 -13.24 24.93
C PRO A 571 -15.82 -13.46 24.45
N HIS A 572 -16.69 -14.18 25.17
CA HIS A 572 -18.05 -14.53 24.70
C HIS A 572 -18.92 -13.34 24.24
N ASN A 573 -18.67 -12.13 24.75
CA ASN A 573 -19.39 -10.91 24.34
C ASN A 573 -18.81 -10.22 23.09
N SER A 574 -17.65 -10.67 22.59
CA SER A 574 -16.93 -10.13 21.43
C SER A 574 -16.66 -11.17 20.34
N ILE A 575 -16.96 -12.46 20.54
CA ILE A 575 -16.86 -13.52 19.52
C ILE A 575 -18.09 -14.45 19.50
N PRO A 576 -18.39 -15.12 18.36
CA PRO A 576 -19.44 -16.14 18.26
C PRO A 576 -19.29 -17.32 19.23
N SER A 577 -20.43 -17.89 19.61
CA SER A 577 -20.52 -19.19 20.31
C SER A 577 -21.18 -20.29 19.47
N ILE A 578 -21.55 -20.00 18.21
CA ILE A 578 -22.05 -20.99 17.24
C ILE A 578 -21.03 -21.24 16.12
N PRO A 579 -20.90 -22.48 15.60
CA PRO A 579 -19.95 -22.78 14.54
C PRO A 579 -20.34 -22.15 13.21
N SER A 580 -19.36 -21.62 12.49
CA SER A 580 -19.53 -21.06 11.16
C SER A 580 -18.39 -21.39 10.21
N VAL A 581 -18.71 -21.57 8.93
CA VAL A 581 -17.75 -21.91 7.86
C VAL A 581 -18.00 -21.07 6.60
N PRO A 582 -16.94 -20.60 5.93
CA PRO A 582 -17.05 -20.01 4.59
C PRO A 582 -16.97 -21.11 3.52
N ILE A 583 -17.74 -20.96 2.44
CA ILE A 583 -17.74 -21.90 1.30
C ILE A 583 -17.72 -21.17 -0.05
N SER A 584 -17.36 -21.93 -1.08
CA SER A 584 -17.41 -21.49 -2.49
C SER A 584 -18.85 -21.38 -2.98
N TYR A 585 -19.12 -20.57 -4.02
CA TYR A 585 -20.46 -20.59 -4.62
C TYR A 585 -20.73 -21.90 -5.35
N GLN A 586 -19.68 -22.61 -5.80
CA GLN A 586 -19.77 -23.99 -6.31
C GLN A 586 -20.33 -24.96 -5.27
N ASP A 587 -19.82 -24.94 -4.03
CA ASP A 587 -20.32 -25.75 -2.91
C ASP A 587 -21.72 -25.32 -2.44
N ALA A 588 -22.07 -24.04 -2.61
CA ALA A 588 -23.40 -23.52 -2.28
C ALA A 588 -24.49 -24.00 -3.26
N LEU A 589 -24.14 -24.31 -4.51
CA LEU A 589 -25.13 -24.67 -5.54
C LEU A 589 -26.01 -25.88 -5.15
N PRO A 590 -25.50 -27.04 -4.69
CA PRO A 590 -26.36 -28.17 -4.32
C PRO A 590 -27.23 -27.91 -3.07
N ILE A 591 -26.72 -27.10 -2.13
CA ILE A 591 -27.43 -26.70 -0.91
C ILE A 591 -28.63 -25.82 -1.26
N LEU A 592 -28.41 -24.76 -2.06
CA LEU A 592 -29.45 -23.83 -2.47
C LEU A 592 -30.46 -24.47 -3.42
N LYS A 593 -30.01 -25.28 -4.39
CA LYS A 593 -30.91 -26.03 -5.29
C LYS A 593 -31.84 -26.99 -4.55
N SER A 594 -31.39 -27.55 -3.43
CA SER A 594 -32.22 -28.44 -2.62
C SER A 594 -33.20 -27.68 -1.70
N LEU A 595 -33.27 -26.34 -1.80
CA LEU A 595 -34.38 -25.53 -1.30
C LEU A 595 -35.40 -25.14 -2.39
N ASN A 596 -35.11 -25.29 -3.69
CA ASN A 596 -36.05 -24.90 -4.76
C ASN A 596 -37.44 -25.53 -4.52
N GLY A 597 -38.50 -24.71 -4.50
CA GLY A 597 -39.86 -25.15 -4.16
C GLY A 597 -40.13 -25.46 -2.67
N HIS A 598 -39.24 -25.11 -1.74
CA HIS A 598 -39.41 -25.35 -0.29
C HIS A 598 -39.39 -24.04 0.51
N GLY A 599 -40.52 -23.73 1.16
CA GLY A 599 -40.74 -22.46 1.84
C GLY A 599 -40.89 -21.28 0.86
N PRO A 600 -41.04 -20.05 1.40
CA PRO A 600 -41.28 -18.86 0.57
C PRO A 600 -40.16 -18.61 -0.45
N HIS A 601 -40.52 -18.08 -1.61
CA HIS A 601 -39.59 -17.64 -2.65
C HIS A 601 -39.14 -16.20 -2.37
N ALA A 602 -37.85 -15.88 -2.54
CA ALA A 602 -37.31 -14.56 -2.20
C ALA A 602 -37.97 -13.36 -2.94
N SER A 603 -38.71 -13.59 -4.04
CA SER A 603 -39.50 -12.52 -4.68
C SER A 603 -40.77 -12.11 -3.94
N GLU A 604 -41.30 -12.98 -3.07
CA GLU A 604 -42.48 -12.70 -2.22
C GLU A 604 -42.15 -11.67 -1.13
N PHE A 605 -40.87 -11.54 -0.79
CA PHE A 605 -40.34 -10.56 0.14
C PHE A 605 -40.13 -9.19 -0.54
N ASN A 606 -39.67 -8.22 0.26
CA ASN A 606 -39.41 -6.86 -0.19
C ASN A 606 -38.26 -6.79 -1.24
N GLY A 607 -37.99 -5.57 -1.74
CA GLY A 607 -37.02 -5.35 -2.81
C GLY A 607 -35.58 -5.84 -2.52
N PHE A 608 -35.16 -5.91 -1.26
CA PHE A 608 -33.79 -6.29 -0.88
C PHE A 608 -33.50 -7.79 -0.99
N TRP A 609 -34.55 -8.62 -1.06
CA TRP A 609 -34.46 -10.06 -1.26
C TRP A 609 -34.35 -10.47 -2.74
N ARG A 610 -34.62 -9.54 -3.66
CA ARG A 610 -34.73 -9.82 -5.10
C ARG A 610 -33.36 -9.81 -5.78
N GLY A 611 -33.15 -10.75 -6.70
CA GLY A 611 -31.91 -10.92 -7.46
C GLY A 611 -31.22 -12.25 -7.14
N GLY A 612 -29.90 -12.22 -6.97
CA GLY A 612 -29.04 -13.39 -6.83
C GLY A 612 -28.37 -13.79 -8.14
N GLY A 613 -27.07 -14.05 -8.09
CA GLY A 613 -26.22 -14.30 -9.25
C GLY A 613 -26.24 -15.74 -9.75
N LEU A 614 -26.81 -16.70 -9.01
CA LEU A 614 -26.80 -18.14 -9.34
C LEU A 614 -28.06 -18.62 -10.08
N GLY A 615 -28.98 -17.72 -10.44
CA GLY A 615 -30.20 -18.06 -11.19
C GLY A 615 -29.93 -18.78 -12.52
N TYR A 616 -28.91 -18.36 -13.27
CA TYR A 616 -28.50 -19.03 -14.52
C TYR A 616 -27.91 -20.43 -14.32
N LYS A 617 -27.49 -20.78 -13.09
CA LYS A 617 -27.10 -22.15 -12.71
C LYS A 617 -28.29 -22.98 -12.21
N GLY A 618 -29.48 -22.40 -12.07
CA GLY A 618 -30.72 -23.08 -11.62
C GLY A 618 -31.02 -22.97 -10.12
N VAL A 619 -30.62 -21.89 -9.45
CA VAL A 619 -31.04 -21.58 -8.07
C VAL A 619 -32.26 -20.66 -8.08
N GLU A 620 -33.32 -21.05 -7.37
CA GLU A 620 -34.57 -20.25 -7.26
C GLU A 620 -34.58 -19.32 -6.03
N TYR A 621 -33.63 -19.46 -5.11
CA TYR A 621 -33.56 -18.66 -3.87
C TYR A 621 -34.83 -18.74 -3.00
N ASN A 622 -35.45 -19.93 -2.95
CA ASN A 622 -36.37 -20.27 -1.87
C ASN A 622 -35.66 -20.23 -0.50
N ILE A 623 -36.41 -19.80 0.51
CA ILE A 623 -35.92 -19.49 1.85
C ILE A 623 -35.84 -20.74 2.74
N GLY A 624 -36.70 -21.74 2.49
CA GLY A 624 -36.88 -22.87 3.41
C GLY A 624 -37.82 -22.56 4.58
N PRO A 625 -37.72 -23.29 5.71
CA PRO A 625 -36.67 -24.26 6.03
C PRO A 625 -36.64 -25.48 5.09
N SER A 626 -35.49 -26.13 5.00
CA SER A 626 -35.34 -27.40 4.28
C SER A 626 -36.31 -28.48 4.83
N PRO A 627 -36.77 -29.45 4.01
CA PRO A 627 -37.65 -30.52 4.48
C PRO A 627 -37.05 -31.30 5.66
N PRO A 628 -37.86 -31.88 6.58
CA PRO A 628 -37.35 -32.60 7.75
C PRO A 628 -36.45 -33.82 7.45
N GLY A 629 -36.48 -34.34 6.23
CA GLY A 629 -35.58 -35.39 5.74
C GLY A 629 -34.28 -34.88 5.09
N LEU A 630 -34.09 -33.56 4.98
CA LEU A 630 -32.96 -32.92 4.31
C LEU A 630 -32.29 -31.91 5.26
N VAL A 631 -31.06 -32.22 5.69
CA VAL A 631 -30.35 -31.47 6.73
C VAL A 631 -28.90 -31.22 6.31
N LEU A 632 -28.27 -30.20 6.88
CA LEU A 632 -26.81 -30.02 6.79
C LEU A 632 -26.16 -30.55 8.06
N ASN A 633 -25.07 -31.29 7.91
CA ASN A 633 -24.10 -31.49 8.98
C ASN A 633 -22.95 -30.49 8.79
N LEU A 634 -22.73 -29.62 9.77
CA LEU A 634 -21.67 -28.62 9.82
C LEU A 634 -20.76 -28.98 11.00
N VAL A 635 -19.49 -29.24 10.69
CA VAL A 635 -18.43 -29.48 11.68
C VAL A 635 -17.38 -28.38 11.54
N ASN A 636 -16.98 -27.79 12.66
CA ASN A 636 -15.91 -26.81 12.74
C ASN A 636 -15.05 -27.12 13.98
N GLU A 637 -13.75 -27.32 13.75
CA GLU A 637 -12.75 -27.63 14.77
C GLU A 637 -11.56 -26.67 14.63
N GLN A 638 -11.29 -25.92 15.69
CA GLN A 638 -10.34 -24.82 15.76
C GLN A 638 -9.49 -24.96 17.02
N GLU A 639 -8.17 -24.82 16.88
CA GLU A 639 -7.22 -24.62 17.98
C GLU A 639 -7.27 -23.14 18.38
N TYR A 640 -7.73 -22.85 19.59
CA TYR A 640 -7.64 -21.52 20.20
C TYR A 640 -6.37 -21.40 21.04
N VAL A 641 -5.60 -20.34 20.82
CA VAL A 641 -4.22 -20.20 21.34
C VAL A 641 -3.84 -18.74 21.53
N THR A 642 -3.17 -18.43 22.65
CA THR A 642 -2.44 -17.16 22.82
C THR A 642 -1.06 -17.28 22.19
N THR A 643 -0.74 -16.44 21.20
CA THR A 643 0.48 -16.50 20.40
C THR A 643 1.08 -15.10 20.22
N PRO A 644 2.42 -14.93 20.21
CA PRO A 644 3.02 -13.65 19.87
C PRO A 644 2.69 -13.21 18.44
N MET A 645 2.60 -11.90 18.26
CA MET A 645 2.48 -11.21 16.96
C MET A 645 3.51 -10.06 16.87
N TRP A 646 3.75 -9.54 15.67
CA TRP A 646 4.92 -8.69 15.37
C TRP A 646 4.60 -7.47 14.51
N ASN A 647 4.23 -6.36 15.15
CA ASN A 647 4.22 -5.04 14.51
C ASN A 647 5.65 -4.59 14.18
N VAL A 648 5.89 -3.97 13.03
CA VAL A 648 7.17 -3.28 12.74
C VAL A 648 6.95 -1.78 12.78
N ILE A 649 7.67 -1.08 13.67
CA ILE A 649 7.57 0.36 13.86
C ILE A 649 8.89 1.02 13.44
N GLY A 650 8.84 2.05 12.58
CA GLY A 650 10.00 2.79 12.06
C GLY A 650 9.87 4.29 12.25
N ILE A 651 10.90 4.96 12.80
CA ILE A 651 10.80 6.37 13.23
C ILE A 651 11.82 7.29 12.55
N ILE A 652 11.32 8.38 11.92
CA ILE A 652 12.11 9.53 11.47
C ILE A 652 11.83 10.72 12.38
N ASN A 653 12.83 11.13 13.17
CA ASN A 653 12.68 12.22 14.15
C ASN A 653 12.65 13.62 13.50
N GLY A 654 11.59 14.38 13.75
CA GLY A 654 11.40 15.75 13.26
C GLY A 654 12.25 16.81 13.97
N THR A 655 12.02 18.07 13.65
CA THR A 655 12.46 19.22 14.47
C THR A 655 11.47 19.53 15.61
N LEU A 656 10.21 19.13 15.45
CA LEU A 656 9.11 19.27 16.40
C LEU A 656 8.73 17.85 16.89
N PRO A 657 9.37 17.35 17.98
CA PRO A 657 9.20 15.95 18.41
C PRO A 657 7.83 15.68 19.08
N ASP A 658 7.03 16.72 19.33
CA ASP A 658 5.68 16.68 19.91
C ASP A 658 4.56 16.94 18.89
N GLU A 659 4.90 16.88 17.60
CA GLU A 659 3.98 16.79 16.48
C GLU A 659 4.37 15.58 15.63
N VAL A 660 3.52 14.55 15.58
CA VAL A 660 3.79 13.24 14.98
C VAL A 660 2.74 12.92 13.90
N ILE A 661 3.19 12.49 12.73
CA ILE A 661 2.34 11.88 11.70
C ILE A 661 2.62 10.38 11.70
N VAL A 662 1.57 9.56 11.80
CA VAL A 662 1.67 8.10 11.74
C VAL A 662 1.16 7.64 10.37
N LEU A 663 1.93 6.77 9.70
CA LEU A 663 1.56 6.09 8.46
C LEU A 663 1.45 4.60 8.76
N GLY A 664 0.37 3.94 8.34
CA GLY A 664 0.16 2.53 8.62
C GLY A 664 -0.52 1.72 7.52
N ASN A 665 -0.29 0.42 7.59
CA ASN A 665 -0.77 -0.64 6.71
C ASN A 665 -0.49 -1.99 7.40
N HIS A 666 -1.44 -2.92 7.44
CA HIS A 666 -1.15 -4.27 7.93
C HIS A 666 -0.36 -5.11 6.92
N ARG A 667 0.07 -6.28 7.35
CA ARG A 667 0.96 -7.18 6.61
C ARG A 667 0.49 -8.62 6.65
N ASP A 668 -0.28 -9.00 7.67
CA ASP A 668 -0.91 -10.30 7.72
C ASP A 668 -2.07 -10.40 6.70
N ALA A 669 -2.30 -11.61 6.20
CA ALA A 669 -3.41 -11.97 5.32
C ALA A 669 -3.88 -13.39 5.63
N TRP A 670 -5.14 -13.74 5.34
CA TRP A 670 -5.67 -15.10 5.57
C TRP A 670 -4.93 -16.26 4.88
N ILE A 671 -4.14 -15.97 3.84
CA ILE A 671 -3.66 -16.94 2.86
C ILE A 671 -2.18 -16.70 2.52
N ALA A 672 -1.61 -17.52 1.65
CA ALA A 672 -0.51 -17.05 0.81
C ALA A 672 -1.12 -16.13 -0.26
N GLY A 673 -0.41 -15.08 -0.68
CA GLY A 673 -0.97 -14.08 -1.59
C GLY A 673 -1.31 -12.79 -0.87
N GLY A 674 -2.60 -12.42 -0.84
CA GLY A 674 -3.03 -11.12 -0.33
C GLY A 674 -2.48 -9.98 -1.16
N ALA A 675 -2.51 -10.13 -2.49
CA ALA A 675 -1.84 -9.21 -3.42
C ALA A 675 -2.49 -7.82 -3.46
N GLY A 676 -3.82 -7.76 -3.42
CA GLY A 676 -4.55 -6.55 -3.06
C GLY A 676 -4.42 -6.27 -1.56
N ASP A 677 -4.85 -7.22 -0.75
CA ASP A 677 -5.07 -7.08 0.70
C ASP A 677 -4.09 -7.93 1.51
N PRO A 678 -3.09 -7.34 2.20
CA PRO A 678 -2.68 -5.94 2.23
C PRO A 678 -1.45 -5.62 1.36
N SER A 679 -0.95 -6.58 0.56
CA SER A 679 0.38 -6.48 -0.06
C SER A 679 0.52 -5.32 -1.05
N SER A 680 -0.57 -4.81 -1.62
CA SER A 680 -0.54 -3.61 -2.47
C SER A 680 -0.19 -2.34 -1.67
N GLY A 681 -0.72 -2.21 -0.44
CA GLY A 681 -0.33 -1.18 0.52
C GLY A 681 1.06 -1.41 1.09
N SER A 682 1.43 -2.65 1.43
CA SER A 682 2.76 -2.98 1.96
C SER A 682 3.89 -2.75 0.93
N ALA A 683 3.61 -2.98 -0.36
CA ALA A 683 4.48 -2.62 -1.47
C ALA A 683 4.61 -1.09 -1.64
N ALA A 684 3.50 -0.36 -1.57
CA ALA A 684 3.50 1.10 -1.60
C ALA A 684 4.27 1.71 -0.41
N MET A 685 4.07 1.18 0.80
CA MET A 685 4.73 1.62 2.04
C MET A 685 6.25 1.54 1.93
N ASN A 686 6.79 0.43 1.40
CA ASN A 686 8.22 0.31 1.17
C ASN A 686 8.76 1.38 0.20
N GLU A 687 8.03 1.72 -0.86
CA GLU A 687 8.43 2.80 -1.79
C GLU A 687 8.28 4.21 -1.18
N VAL A 688 7.28 4.44 -0.32
CA VAL A 688 7.14 5.69 0.45
C VAL A 688 8.34 5.85 1.39
N ILE A 689 8.67 4.82 2.19
CA ILE A 689 9.78 4.83 3.14
C ILE A 689 11.12 5.01 2.41
N ARG A 690 11.35 4.26 1.32
CA ARG A 690 12.56 4.39 0.49
C ARG A 690 12.69 5.79 -0.12
N SER A 691 11.58 6.42 -0.51
CA SER A 691 11.57 7.79 -1.02
C SER A 691 11.94 8.82 0.05
N PHE A 692 11.42 8.69 1.27
CA PHE A 692 11.83 9.54 2.40
C PHE A 692 13.29 9.28 2.82
N GLY A 693 13.76 8.04 2.77
CA GLY A 693 15.16 7.67 2.98
C GLY A 693 16.14 8.39 2.05
N VAL A 694 15.84 8.38 0.75
CA VAL A 694 16.62 9.11 -0.28
C VAL A 694 16.55 10.64 -0.09
N ALA A 695 15.54 11.18 0.61
CA ALA A 695 15.52 12.58 1.01
C ALA A 695 16.42 12.84 2.23
N LEU A 696 16.36 11.99 3.26
CA LEU A 696 17.22 12.06 4.46
C LEU A 696 18.72 12.00 4.11
N GLU A 697 19.11 11.08 3.22
CA GLU A 697 20.48 10.97 2.71
C GLU A 697 20.98 12.29 2.08
N LYS A 698 20.09 13.04 1.44
CA LYS A 698 20.37 14.34 0.81
C LYS A 698 20.30 15.52 1.79
N GLY A 699 20.22 15.25 3.09
CA GLY A 699 20.22 16.26 4.15
C GLY A 699 18.87 16.95 4.36
N TRP A 700 17.76 16.39 3.84
CA TRP A 700 16.44 16.78 4.31
C TRP A 700 16.25 16.33 5.76
N LYS A 701 15.48 17.12 6.53
CA LYS A 701 14.99 16.73 7.85
C LYS A 701 13.54 17.22 7.97
N PRO A 702 12.58 16.36 8.33
CA PRO A 702 11.18 16.77 8.44
C PRO A 702 10.94 17.75 9.60
N LEU A 703 9.92 18.61 9.47
CA LEU A 703 9.48 19.42 10.62
C LEU A 703 8.86 18.54 11.72
N ARG A 704 7.88 17.70 11.38
CA ARG A 704 7.20 16.76 12.29
C ARG A 704 7.91 15.41 12.35
N THR A 705 7.72 14.64 13.42
CA THR A 705 8.20 13.25 13.47
C THR A 705 7.30 12.37 12.62
N ILE A 706 7.89 11.45 11.86
CA ILE A 706 7.16 10.42 11.10
C ILE A 706 7.33 9.08 11.82
N VAL A 707 6.23 8.36 12.00
CA VAL A 707 6.20 6.96 12.41
C VAL A 707 5.57 6.15 11.29
N PHE A 708 6.27 5.13 10.81
CA PHE A 708 5.71 4.09 9.95
C PHE A 708 5.37 2.87 10.80
N ALA A 709 4.25 2.22 10.50
CA ALA A 709 3.81 1.02 11.20
C ALA A 709 3.32 -0.03 10.19
N SER A 710 3.95 -1.21 10.22
CA SER A 710 3.50 -2.39 9.51
C SER A 710 2.84 -3.30 10.54
N TRP A 711 1.51 -3.28 10.57
CA TRP A 711 0.71 -3.99 11.56
C TRP A 711 0.67 -5.51 11.27
N ASP A 712 0.25 -6.27 12.27
CA ASP A 712 0.06 -7.72 12.25
C ASP A 712 -1.27 -8.01 12.97
N ALA A 713 -1.91 -9.14 12.68
CA ALA A 713 -3.24 -9.49 13.16
C ALA A 713 -4.34 -8.42 12.92
N GLU A 714 -4.31 -7.67 11.82
CA GLU A 714 -5.47 -6.86 11.40
C GLU A 714 -6.65 -7.77 11.09
N GLU A 715 -6.39 -8.83 10.33
CA GLU A 715 -7.42 -9.67 9.68
C GLU A 715 -8.40 -10.28 10.69
N TYR A 716 -7.89 -10.57 11.89
CA TYR A 716 -8.65 -11.12 12.99
C TYR A 716 -9.51 -10.08 13.73
N GLY A 717 -9.15 -8.79 13.73
CA GLY A 717 -9.86 -7.77 14.50
C GLY A 717 -9.11 -6.46 14.77
N LEU A 718 -8.31 -5.96 13.82
CA LEU A 718 -7.49 -4.73 13.96
C LEU A 718 -6.49 -4.81 15.13
N ILE A 719 -5.98 -6.01 15.43
CA ILE A 719 -5.35 -6.26 16.74
C ILE A 719 -4.04 -5.49 16.85
N GLY A 720 -3.13 -5.58 15.86
CA GLY A 720 -1.84 -4.91 15.92
C GLY A 720 -1.90 -3.40 16.11
N SER A 721 -2.78 -2.71 15.39
CA SER A 721 -2.99 -1.27 15.59
C SER A 721 -3.69 -0.96 16.91
N THR A 722 -4.68 -1.75 17.32
CA THR A 722 -5.43 -1.57 18.58
C THR A 722 -4.51 -1.72 19.81
N GLU A 723 -3.81 -2.85 19.96
CA GLU A 723 -2.92 -3.08 21.11
C GLU A 723 -1.82 -2.00 21.20
N TRP A 724 -1.35 -1.49 20.05
CA TRP A 724 -0.35 -0.43 19.99
C TRP A 724 -0.92 0.94 20.38
N VAL A 725 -2.12 1.29 19.90
CA VAL A 725 -2.81 2.51 20.34
C VAL A 725 -3.09 2.46 21.83
N GLU A 726 -3.51 1.30 22.37
CA GLU A 726 -3.79 1.12 23.80
C GLU A 726 -2.52 1.21 24.68
N GLU A 727 -1.38 0.66 24.24
CA GLU A 727 -0.11 0.86 24.95
C GLU A 727 0.35 2.32 24.92
N TYR A 728 0.26 2.98 23.75
CA TYR A 728 0.88 4.28 23.52
C TYR A 728 -0.07 5.48 23.66
N ILE A 729 -1.34 5.27 24.04
CA ILE A 729 -2.33 6.35 24.24
C ILE A 729 -1.85 7.50 25.15
N PRO A 730 -1.04 7.32 26.22
CA PRO A 730 -0.56 8.43 27.05
C PRO A 730 0.42 9.38 26.34
N TRP A 731 0.96 8.98 25.19
CA TRP A 731 1.81 9.78 24.29
C TRP A 731 1.05 10.22 23.04
N LEU A 732 0.35 9.30 22.36
CA LEU A 732 -0.40 9.57 21.13
C LEU A 732 -1.42 10.70 21.32
N SER A 733 -2.16 10.70 22.44
CA SER A 733 -3.13 11.74 22.82
C SER A 733 -2.55 13.16 22.99
N LYS A 734 -1.21 13.32 22.99
CA LYS A 734 -0.51 14.60 23.18
C LYS A 734 0.36 14.99 21.97
N ALA A 735 0.84 14.00 21.22
CA ALA A 735 1.85 14.18 20.17
C ALA A 735 1.36 13.86 18.76
N ALA A 736 0.44 12.90 18.58
CA ALA A 736 -0.10 12.59 17.25
C ALA A 736 -0.92 13.77 16.71
N MET A 737 -0.69 14.13 15.44
CA MET A 737 -1.54 15.06 14.70
C MET A 737 -2.57 14.30 13.85
N ALA A 738 -2.15 13.25 13.12
CA ALA A 738 -2.98 12.46 12.22
C ALA A 738 -2.44 11.03 12.03
N TYR A 739 -3.32 10.13 11.57
CA TYR A 739 -2.99 8.78 11.07
C TYR A 739 -3.36 8.66 9.58
N ILE A 740 -2.46 8.12 8.76
CA ILE A 740 -2.67 7.90 7.32
C ILE A 740 -2.56 6.42 7.00
N ASN A 741 -3.71 5.81 6.70
CA ASN A 741 -3.84 4.42 6.31
C ASN A 741 -3.73 4.25 4.79
N VAL A 742 -3.05 3.20 4.35
CA VAL A 742 -3.20 2.63 3.00
C VAL A 742 -3.21 1.12 3.14
N ASP A 743 -4.42 0.57 3.23
CA ASP A 743 -4.72 -0.85 3.29
C ASP A 743 -4.53 -1.48 1.89
N VAL A 744 -5.62 -1.81 1.18
CA VAL A 744 -5.65 -2.09 -0.26
C VAL A 744 -5.30 -0.84 -1.06
N GLY A 745 -4.00 -0.60 -1.25
CA GLY A 745 -3.48 0.48 -2.09
C GLY A 745 -4.01 0.44 -3.52
N THR A 746 -4.16 -0.75 -4.12
CA THR A 746 -4.93 -0.91 -5.37
C THR A 746 -5.45 -2.33 -5.60
N ARG A 747 -6.63 -2.40 -6.22
CA ARG A 747 -7.26 -3.59 -6.84
C ARG A 747 -8.15 -3.21 -8.04
N GLY A 748 -7.86 -2.08 -8.70
CA GLY A 748 -8.67 -1.55 -9.78
C GLY A 748 -8.46 -0.04 -10.02
N PRO A 749 -9.34 0.62 -10.79
CA PRO A 749 -9.08 1.96 -11.32
C PRO A 749 -9.74 3.13 -10.57
N LEU A 750 -10.61 2.88 -9.58
CA LEU A 750 -11.43 3.92 -8.93
C LEU A 750 -10.85 4.37 -7.59
N PHE A 751 -10.24 5.55 -7.55
CA PHE A 751 -9.80 6.15 -6.29
C PHE A 751 -10.98 6.33 -5.31
N ARG A 752 -10.82 5.84 -4.08
CA ARG A 752 -11.73 6.05 -2.95
C ARG A 752 -10.95 6.41 -1.70
N THR A 753 -11.64 7.07 -0.77
CA THR A 753 -11.10 7.45 0.54
C THR A 753 -12.23 7.63 1.56
N ALA A 754 -11.93 7.33 2.82
CA ALA A 754 -12.67 7.80 3.99
C ALA A 754 -11.75 8.69 4.82
N ALA A 755 -12.26 9.77 5.43
CA ALA A 755 -11.42 10.64 6.27
C ALA A 755 -12.19 11.37 7.38
N SER A 756 -11.49 11.76 8.45
CA SER A 756 -11.92 12.91 9.26
C SER A 756 -12.00 14.15 8.36
N PRO A 757 -13.08 14.95 8.45
CA PRO A 757 -13.23 16.16 7.66
C PRO A 757 -12.09 17.18 7.77
N LEU A 758 -11.28 17.14 8.85
CA LEU A 758 -10.09 17.98 8.98
C LEU A 758 -9.11 17.80 7.82
N LEU A 759 -9.04 16.60 7.22
CA LEU A 759 -8.09 16.23 6.17
C LEU A 759 -8.59 16.48 4.75
N ASN A 760 -9.88 16.83 4.57
CA ASN A 760 -10.53 16.94 3.26
C ASN A 760 -9.78 17.86 2.29
N THR A 761 -9.35 19.04 2.73
CA THR A 761 -8.63 20.01 1.88
C THR A 761 -7.28 19.47 1.42
N ALA A 762 -6.50 18.88 2.32
CA ALA A 762 -5.21 18.28 1.98
C ALA A 762 -5.36 17.14 0.96
N LEU A 763 -6.44 16.34 1.06
CA LEU A 763 -6.76 15.29 0.09
C LEU A 763 -7.12 15.85 -1.29
N TYR A 764 -7.94 16.90 -1.36
CA TYR A 764 -8.28 17.56 -2.62
C TYR A 764 -7.06 18.21 -3.28
N GLU A 765 -6.17 18.83 -2.50
CA GLU A 765 -4.90 19.37 -3.02
C GLU A 765 -3.97 18.26 -3.50
N VAL A 766 -3.68 17.25 -2.69
CA VAL A 766 -2.71 16.18 -3.03
C VAL A 766 -3.18 15.36 -4.24
N THR A 767 -4.47 15.02 -4.33
CA THR A 767 -5.00 14.29 -5.51
C THR A 767 -4.93 15.11 -6.80
N SER A 768 -4.85 16.44 -6.72
CA SER A 768 -4.61 17.32 -7.89
C SER A 768 -3.13 17.42 -8.31
N LEU A 769 -2.20 16.89 -7.51
CA LEU A 769 -0.76 16.84 -7.83
C LEU A 769 -0.33 15.52 -8.48
N VAL A 770 -1.17 14.48 -8.43
CA VAL A 770 -0.86 13.15 -8.96
C VAL A 770 -1.62 12.91 -10.27
N GLN A 771 -0.90 12.62 -11.35
CA GLN A 771 -1.49 12.16 -12.61
C GLN A 771 -2.13 10.78 -12.44
N SER A 772 -3.37 10.60 -12.90
CA SER A 772 -4.03 9.29 -12.85
C SER A 772 -3.48 8.34 -13.92
N PRO A 773 -3.59 7.01 -13.77
CA PRO A 773 -3.28 6.08 -14.86
C PRO A 773 -4.33 6.06 -16.00
N ASN A 774 -5.63 6.14 -15.67
CA ASN A 774 -6.77 6.07 -16.59
C ASN A 774 -7.14 7.42 -17.26
N GLN A 775 -6.15 8.19 -17.72
CA GLN A 775 -6.39 9.47 -18.39
C GLN A 775 -7.15 9.28 -19.72
N THR A 776 -8.38 9.80 -19.81
CA THR A 776 -9.12 9.96 -21.07
C THR A 776 -8.67 11.21 -21.84
N VAL A 777 -8.16 12.21 -21.12
CA VAL A 777 -7.53 13.42 -21.64
C VAL A 777 -6.16 13.59 -21.01
N LYS A 778 -5.13 13.73 -21.86
CA LYS A 778 -3.73 13.85 -21.40
C LYS A 778 -3.56 15.02 -20.42
N GLY A 779 -3.07 14.71 -19.23
CA GLY A 779 -2.81 15.65 -18.15
C GLY A 779 -3.73 15.48 -16.93
N GLN A 780 -4.81 14.71 -17.06
CA GLN A 780 -5.76 14.46 -15.96
C GLN A 780 -5.08 13.86 -14.72
N THR A 781 -5.46 14.42 -13.58
CA THR A 781 -5.04 14.06 -12.24
C THR A 781 -5.98 13.03 -11.63
N VAL A 782 -5.60 12.46 -10.48
CA VAL A 782 -6.52 11.64 -9.67
C VAL A 782 -7.74 12.46 -9.27
N ARG A 783 -7.57 13.76 -8.98
CA ARG A 783 -8.67 14.68 -8.66
C ARG A 783 -9.63 14.92 -9.82
N ASP A 784 -9.15 14.95 -11.07
CA ASP A 784 -10.00 15.20 -12.25
C ASP A 784 -10.91 14.01 -12.63
N LEU A 785 -10.59 12.80 -12.16
CA LEU A 785 -11.33 11.57 -12.45
C LEU A 785 -12.05 10.98 -11.22
N TRP A 786 -11.66 11.38 -10.02
CA TRP A 786 -12.38 11.07 -8.78
C TRP A 786 -13.64 11.94 -8.67
N ASN A 787 -14.76 11.35 -8.26
CA ASN A 787 -16.02 12.06 -8.01
C ASN A 787 -15.96 13.07 -6.84
N GLY A 788 -14.84 13.12 -6.11
CA GLY A 788 -14.61 14.03 -4.99
C GLY A 788 -15.35 13.68 -3.71
N TYR A 789 -16.07 12.54 -3.67
CA TYR A 789 -16.73 12.05 -2.46
C TYR A 789 -15.71 11.40 -1.52
N ILE A 790 -15.69 11.89 -0.28
CA ILE A 790 -14.96 11.32 0.86
C ILE A 790 -16.00 10.64 1.76
N ALA A 791 -15.78 9.37 2.09
CA ALA A 791 -16.66 8.62 2.98
C ALA A 791 -16.43 8.97 4.46
N THR A 792 -17.43 8.70 5.30
CA THR A 792 -17.32 8.81 6.76
C THR A 792 -16.44 7.71 7.33
N MET A 793 -15.64 8.03 8.36
CA MET A 793 -14.86 7.04 9.09
C MET A 793 -15.79 6.07 9.84
N GLY A 794 -15.42 4.80 9.82
CA GLY A 794 -16.12 3.71 10.49
C GLY A 794 -15.12 2.70 11.03
N SER A 795 -15.13 1.47 10.51
CA SER A 795 -14.12 0.47 10.82
C SER A 795 -13.83 -0.44 9.60
N GLY A 796 -13.02 -1.47 9.79
CA GLY A 796 -12.53 -2.34 8.72
C GLY A 796 -11.20 -1.91 8.10
N SER A 797 -10.38 -1.19 8.88
CA SER A 797 -8.92 -1.19 8.82
C SER A 797 -8.35 -0.51 10.08
N ASP A 798 -7.03 -0.51 10.23
CA ASP A 798 -6.24 -0.10 11.39
C ASP A 798 -6.51 1.33 11.90
N PHE A 799 -7.08 2.21 11.08
CA PHE A 799 -7.45 3.58 11.49
C PHE A 799 -8.45 3.63 12.65
N THR A 800 -9.20 2.55 12.91
CA THR A 800 -10.31 2.54 13.88
C THR A 800 -9.86 2.95 15.28
N ALA A 801 -8.73 2.43 15.77
CA ALA A 801 -8.22 2.77 17.10
C ALA A 801 -7.69 4.22 17.18
N PHE A 802 -7.10 4.72 16.09
CA PHE A 802 -6.65 6.11 16.01
C PHE A 802 -7.82 7.09 16.04
N GLN A 803 -8.87 6.83 15.25
CA GLN A 803 -10.05 7.69 15.15
C GLN A 803 -10.96 7.58 16.38
N ASP A 804 -11.48 6.38 16.67
CA ASP A 804 -12.66 6.22 17.54
C ASP A 804 -12.32 6.08 19.03
N PHE A 805 -11.12 5.57 19.35
CA PHE A 805 -10.64 5.42 20.73
C PHE A 805 -9.70 6.57 21.13
N ALA A 806 -8.80 7.00 20.23
CA ALA A 806 -7.77 7.99 20.52
C ALA A 806 -8.07 9.43 20.05
N GLY A 807 -9.11 9.66 19.22
CA GLY A 807 -9.48 10.98 18.71
C GLY A 807 -8.38 11.63 17.88
N ILE A 808 -7.74 10.86 17.02
CA ILE A 808 -6.71 11.31 16.07
C ILE A 808 -7.36 11.35 14.69
N PRO A 809 -7.40 12.50 13.99
CA PRO A 809 -8.00 12.58 12.66
C PRO A 809 -7.28 11.61 11.73
N SER A 810 -8.04 10.68 11.20
CA SER A 810 -7.54 9.55 10.42
C SER A 810 -8.06 9.60 8.99
N VAL A 811 -7.36 8.92 8.08
CA VAL A 811 -7.75 8.77 6.68
C VAL A 811 -7.36 7.41 6.15
N ASP A 812 -8.19 6.87 5.27
CA ASP A 812 -7.91 5.68 4.44
C ASP A 812 -7.95 6.03 2.95
N LEU A 813 -7.10 5.38 2.15
CA LEU A 813 -6.85 5.69 0.73
C LEU A 813 -6.59 4.41 -0.08
N GLY A 814 -7.26 4.25 -1.22
CA GLY A 814 -6.95 3.16 -2.14
C GLY A 814 -7.63 3.28 -3.51
N PHE A 815 -7.15 2.52 -4.49
CA PHE A 815 -7.83 2.37 -5.78
C PHE A 815 -8.64 1.07 -5.82
N MET A 816 -9.96 1.20 -5.93
CA MET A 816 -10.93 0.11 -5.85
C MET A 816 -11.39 -0.34 -7.24
N ALA A 817 -11.95 -1.54 -7.32
CA ALA A 817 -12.59 -2.07 -8.53
C ALA A 817 -13.81 -1.22 -8.96
N SER A 818 -14.04 -1.16 -10.27
CA SER A 818 -15.29 -0.73 -10.90
C SER A 818 -16.17 -1.93 -11.27
N SER A 819 -17.41 -1.69 -11.69
CA SER A 819 -18.31 -2.73 -12.24
C SER A 819 -17.77 -3.43 -13.50
N GLU A 820 -16.82 -2.81 -14.19
CA GLU A 820 -16.15 -3.34 -15.39
C GLU A 820 -14.72 -3.85 -15.11
N SER A 821 -14.26 -3.79 -13.86
CA SER A 821 -12.96 -4.32 -13.46
C SER A 821 -13.05 -5.83 -13.27
N ALA A 822 -11.92 -6.52 -13.43
CA ALA A 822 -11.85 -7.93 -13.09
C ALA A 822 -12.27 -8.18 -11.63
N VAL A 823 -12.95 -9.30 -11.40
CA VAL A 823 -13.48 -9.64 -10.09
C VAL A 823 -12.33 -9.88 -9.13
N TYR A 824 -12.40 -9.19 -8.00
CA TYR A 824 -11.45 -9.30 -6.92
C TYR A 824 -11.78 -10.48 -5.99
N HIS A 825 -10.80 -11.36 -5.79
CA HIS A 825 -10.92 -12.60 -5.02
C HIS A 825 -10.57 -12.38 -3.54
N TYR A 826 -11.25 -11.42 -2.91
CA TYR A 826 -11.07 -11.01 -1.51
C TYR A 826 -10.97 -12.21 -0.54
N HIS A 827 -9.87 -12.30 0.22
CA HIS A 827 -9.53 -13.35 1.20
C HIS A 827 -9.56 -14.81 0.67
N SER A 828 -9.44 -14.98 -0.65
CA SER A 828 -9.33 -16.26 -1.36
C SER A 828 -7.88 -16.47 -1.79
N ASN A 829 -7.42 -17.72 -1.98
CA ASN A 829 -6.05 -17.98 -2.48
C ASN A 829 -5.78 -17.36 -3.87
N TYR A 830 -6.80 -16.85 -4.56
CA TYR A 830 -6.70 -16.13 -5.83
C TYR A 830 -6.58 -14.60 -5.69
N ASP A 831 -6.50 -14.04 -4.48
CA ASP A 831 -5.87 -12.71 -4.30
C ASP A 831 -4.34 -12.88 -4.39
N SER A 832 -3.90 -13.31 -5.57
CA SER A 832 -2.53 -13.73 -5.84
C SER A 832 -1.76 -12.68 -6.63
N PHE A 833 -0.43 -12.75 -6.57
CA PHE A 833 0.41 -11.93 -7.44
C PHE A 833 0.05 -12.14 -8.92
N ASP A 834 -0.28 -13.38 -9.28
CA ASP A 834 -0.73 -13.81 -10.60
C ASP A 834 -2.09 -13.23 -11.02
N TRP A 835 -2.99 -12.89 -10.09
CA TRP A 835 -4.20 -12.11 -10.37
C TRP A 835 -3.87 -10.62 -10.52
N MET A 836 -3.05 -10.06 -9.63
CA MET A 836 -2.71 -8.63 -9.65
C MET A 836 -1.97 -8.24 -10.94
N ASP A 837 -0.97 -9.03 -11.34
CA ASP A 837 -0.12 -8.78 -12.52
C ASP A 837 -0.85 -8.99 -13.87
N LYS A 838 -1.96 -9.74 -13.88
CA LYS A 838 -2.77 -10.02 -15.08
C LYS A 838 -4.06 -9.23 -15.19
N PHE A 839 -4.61 -8.75 -14.08
CA PHE A 839 -5.97 -8.20 -14.02
C PHE A 839 -6.15 -7.02 -13.05
N GLY A 840 -5.47 -7.02 -11.89
CA GLY A 840 -5.65 -6.00 -10.85
C GLY A 840 -4.96 -4.66 -11.17
N ASP A 841 -3.70 -4.69 -11.60
CA ASP A 841 -2.91 -3.54 -12.07
C ASP A 841 -1.81 -4.03 -13.02
N GLU A 842 -2.19 -4.52 -14.22
CA GLU A 842 -1.32 -5.06 -15.29
C GLU A 842 -0.04 -4.24 -15.59
N ASN A 843 -0.04 -2.96 -15.23
CA ASN A 843 0.99 -1.98 -15.55
C ASN A 843 1.74 -1.47 -14.30
N TRP A 844 1.32 -1.87 -13.10
CA TRP A 844 1.77 -1.37 -11.80
C TRP A 844 1.67 0.16 -11.66
N HIS A 845 0.77 0.79 -12.43
CA HIS A 845 0.61 2.24 -12.47
C HIS A 845 -0.30 2.75 -11.35
N TYR A 846 -1.24 1.96 -10.86
CA TYR A 846 -2.06 2.33 -9.70
C TYR A 846 -1.28 2.19 -8.39
N HIS A 847 -0.43 1.16 -8.25
CA HIS A 847 0.55 1.07 -7.17
C HIS A 847 1.45 2.33 -7.11
N VAL A 848 1.97 2.77 -8.26
CA VAL A 848 2.77 3.99 -8.36
C VAL A 848 1.94 5.27 -8.12
N ALA A 849 0.64 5.27 -8.44
CA ALA A 849 -0.25 6.39 -8.16
C ALA A 849 -0.58 6.52 -6.66
N ILE A 850 -0.96 5.43 -5.97
CA ILE A 850 -1.26 5.46 -4.53
C ILE A 850 -0.01 5.77 -3.71
N THR A 851 1.15 5.21 -4.07
CA THR A 851 2.46 5.55 -3.47
C THR A 851 2.72 7.06 -3.52
N LYS A 852 2.38 7.73 -4.63
CA LYS A 852 2.52 9.19 -4.77
C LYS A 852 1.51 9.96 -3.94
N VAL A 853 0.23 9.55 -3.91
CA VAL A 853 -0.80 10.19 -3.06
C VAL A 853 -0.39 10.09 -1.60
N TRP A 854 0.02 8.90 -1.15
CA TRP A 854 0.43 8.66 0.24
C TRP A 854 1.68 9.47 0.64
N ALA A 855 2.75 9.41 -0.16
CA ALA A 855 3.97 10.17 0.10
C ALA A 855 3.75 11.69 0.08
N LEU A 856 2.91 12.20 -0.83
CA LEU A 856 2.61 13.62 -0.93
C LEU A 856 1.69 14.10 0.20
N LEU A 857 0.72 13.30 0.66
CA LEU A 857 -0.11 13.62 1.83
C LEU A 857 0.72 13.61 3.11
N ALA A 858 1.57 12.61 3.29
CA ALA A 858 2.53 12.57 4.39
C ALA A 858 3.45 13.80 4.36
N ALA A 859 4.05 14.13 3.21
CA ALA A 859 4.86 15.34 3.09
C ALA A 859 4.07 16.64 3.35
N ALA A 860 2.83 16.74 2.88
CA ALA A 860 1.94 17.88 3.10
C ALA A 860 1.65 18.12 4.59
N LEU A 861 1.37 17.06 5.34
CA LEU A 861 1.15 17.13 6.80
C LEU A 861 2.47 17.27 7.58
N VAL A 862 3.59 16.77 7.09
CA VAL A 862 4.89 16.83 7.79
C VAL A 862 5.61 18.17 7.61
N GLU A 863 5.58 18.76 6.41
CA GLU A 863 6.43 19.91 6.03
C GLU A 863 5.75 21.28 6.13
N SER A 864 4.43 21.38 6.09
CA SER A 864 3.76 22.68 6.23
C SER A 864 3.89 23.20 7.67
N PRO A 865 4.41 24.42 7.92
CA PRO A 865 4.62 24.92 9.28
C PRO A 865 3.31 24.98 10.09
N ILE A 866 2.24 25.50 9.50
CA ILE A 866 0.87 25.27 9.94
C ILE A 866 0.38 23.99 9.26
N ILE A 867 -0.18 23.05 10.03
CA ILE A 867 -0.67 21.79 9.46
C ILE A 867 -1.88 22.04 8.53
N GLN A 868 -2.00 21.26 7.46
CA GLN A 868 -3.03 21.41 6.43
C GLN A 868 -4.40 20.85 6.87
N PHE A 869 -4.88 21.27 8.03
CA PHE A 869 -6.22 20.93 8.52
C PHE A 869 -7.21 22.05 8.20
N ASN A 870 -8.50 21.72 8.15
CA ASN A 870 -9.57 22.71 8.01
C ASN A 870 -10.70 22.42 9.01
N ALA A 871 -10.87 23.27 10.02
CA ALA A 871 -11.88 23.06 11.05
C ALA A 871 -13.30 23.36 10.55
N THR A 872 -13.44 24.25 9.57
CA THR A 872 -14.72 24.62 8.96
C THR A 872 -15.35 23.45 8.21
N ALA A 873 -14.56 22.69 7.45
CA ALA A 873 -15.01 21.45 6.80
C ALA A 873 -15.55 20.42 7.81
N TYR A 874 -15.08 20.45 9.07
CA TYR A 874 -15.61 19.63 10.14
C TYR A 874 -16.95 20.15 10.68
N ALA A 875 -17.12 21.46 10.82
CA ALA A 875 -18.41 22.06 11.17
C ALA A 875 -19.47 21.82 10.08
N ASP A 876 -19.09 21.91 8.80
CA ASP A 876 -19.94 21.50 7.67
C ASP A 876 -20.23 19.99 7.68
N GLY A 877 -19.25 19.16 8.05
CA GLY A 877 -19.44 17.72 8.28
C GLY A 877 -20.54 17.47 9.31
N LEU A 878 -20.37 17.97 10.54
CA LEU A 878 -21.33 17.86 11.63
C LEU A 878 -22.74 18.30 11.23
N LYS A 879 -22.87 19.39 10.48
CA LYS A 879 -24.16 19.90 9.96
C LYS A 879 -24.83 18.91 9.00
N ASN A 880 -24.07 18.34 8.06
CA ASN A 880 -24.60 17.35 7.14
C ASN A 880 -24.95 16.03 7.85
N TYR A 881 -24.17 15.64 8.86
CA TYR A 881 -24.43 14.46 9.68
C TYR A 881 -25.69 14.62 10.54
N LEU A 882 -25.89 15.79 11.19
CA LEU A 882 -27.09 16.06 11.98
C LEU A 882 -28.35 16.01 11.11
N LYS A 883 -28.30 16.59 9.91
CA LYS A 883 -29.38 16.48 8.94
C LYS A 883 -29.70 15.02 8.58
N SER A 884 -28.69 14.15 8.47
CA SER A 884 -28.91 12.71 8.23
C SER A 884 -29.63 12.03 9.40
N VAL A 885 -29.30 12.40 10.64
CA VAL A 885 -29.98 11.92 11.86
C VAL A 885 -31.43 12.41 11.92
N GLU A 886 -31.68 13.69 11.63
CA GLU A 886 -33.04 14.23 11.52
C GLU A 886 -33.85 13.51 10.43
N ASP A 887 -33.26 13.31 9.25
CA ASP A 887 -33.92 12.64 8.13
C ASP A 887 -34.08 11.12 8.38
N GLN A 888 -33.48 10.55 9.43
CA GLN A 888 -33.78 9.22 9.97
C GLN A 888 -34.92 9.30 11.00
N ALA A 889 -34.88 10.24 11.96
CA ALA A 889 -35.94 10.47 12.93
C ALA A 889 -37.30 10.74 12.28
N LYS A 890 -37.33 11.56 11.22
CA LYS A 890 -38.53 11.86 10.39
C LYS A 890 -39.08 10.64 9.63
N LYS A 891 -38.32 9.54 9.53
CA LYS A 891 -38.72 8.27 8.87
C LYS A 891 -39.08 7.16 9.87
N SER A 892 -38.86 7.37 11.18
CA SER A 892 -39.21 6.40 12.22
C SER A 892 -40.73 6.15 12.26
N SER A 893 -41.11 4.93 12.64
CA SER A 893 -42.49 4.54 12.94
C SER A 893 -43.11 5.34 14.10
N SER A 894 -42.31 5.73 15.07
CA SER A 894 -42.77 6.44 16.26
C SER A 894 -42.98 7.94 16.01
N LEU A 895 -44.21 8.40 16.31
CA LEU A 895 -44.56 9.82 16.33
C LEU A 895 -43.72 10.62 17.35
N GLU A 896 -43.20 9.96 18.40
CA GLU A 896 -42.32 10.62 19.36
C GLU A 896 -40.93 10.90 18.77
N MET A 897 -40.41 10.01 17.91
CA MET A 897 -39.15 10.22 17.18
C MET A 897 -39.30 11.33 16.13
N GLN A 898 -40.41 11.32 15.38
CA GLN A 898 -40.73 12.36 14.39
C GLN A 898 -40.87 13.76 15.00
N GLY A 899 -41.22 13.83 16.30
CA GLY A 899 -41.39 15.09 17.05
C GLY A 899 -40.14 15.60 17.78
N ILE A 900 -38.97 14.97 17.62
CA ILE A 900 -37.73 15.44 18.28
C ILE A 900 -37.17 16.68 17.57
N SER A 901 -36.95 17.75 18.32
CA SER A 901 -36.24 18.94 17.85
C SER A 901 -34.75 18.82 18.18
N PHE A 902 -33.91 19.05 17.17
CA PHE A 902 -32.45 19.10 17.29
C PHE A 902 -31.91 20.55 17.31
N ASP A 903 -32.80 21.53 17.52
CA ASP A 903 -32.52 22.96 17.66
C ASP A 903 -31.26 23.32 18.48
N PRO A 904 -30.98 22.69 19.65
CA PRO A 904 -29.79 23.02 20.43
C PRO A 904 -28.50 22.63 19.70
N LEU A 905 -28.49 21.44 19.08
CA LEU A 905 -27.36 20.96 18.28
C LEU A 905 -27.15 21.77 17.00
N GLU A 906 -28.22 22.13 16.27
CA GLU A 906 -28.11 23.06 15.14
C GLU A 906 -27.43 24.37 15.57
N LYS A 907 -27.88 24.93 16.70
CA LYS A 907 -27.33 26.19 17.25
C LYS A 907 -25.90 26.01 17.74
N ALA A 908 -25.52 24.84 18.28
CA ALA A 908 -24.16 24.54 18.68
C ALA A 908 -23.22 24.40 17.47
N ILE A 909 -23.64 23.68 16.43
CA ILE A 909 -22.89 23.55 15.17
C ILE A 909 -22.76 24.92 14.48
N ALA A 910 -23.80 25.76 14.51
CA ALA A 910 -23.73 27.12 13.99
C ALA A 910 -22.77 28.03 14.80
N ARG A 911 -22.74 27.91 16.15
CA ARG A 911 -21.73 28.58 17.00
C ARG A 911 -20.32 28.13 16.61
N LEU A 912 -20.10 26.82 16.45
CA LEU A 912 -18.82 26.23 16.07
C LEU A 912 -18.38 26.74 14.69
N HIS A 913 -19.24 26.65 13.67
CA HIS A 913 -18.96 27.04 12.28
C HIS A 913 -18.47 28.50 12.14
N ILE A 914 -19.03 29.43 12.93
CA ILE A 914 -18.56 30.83 12.93
C ILE A 914 -17.13 30.91 13.48
N VAL A 915 -16.85 30.20 14.58
CA VAL A 915 -15.53 30.20 15.23
C VAL A 915 -14.48 29.45 14.39
N THR A 916 -14.86 28.39 13.68
CA THR A 916 -13.94 27.68 12.77
C THR A 916 -13.57 28.53 11.57
N LEU A 917 -14.50 29.33 11.03
CA LEU A 917 -14.21 30.28 9.94
C LEU A 917 -13.17 31.31 10.38
N ASP A 918 -13.39 31.97 11.53
CA ASP A 918 -12.46 32.95 12.08
C ASP A 918 -11.08 32.32 12.39
N PHE A 919 -11.07 31.08 12.88
CA PHE A 919 -9.85 30.34 13.22
C PHE A 919 -9.05 29.89 11.98
N ASP A 920 -9.70 29.29 10.98
CA ASP A 920 -9.06 28.88 9.73
C ASP A 920 -8.57 30.12 8.93
N ALA A 921 -9.32 31.23 8.95
CA ALA A 921 -8.90 32.50 8.36
C ALA A 921 -7.68 33.09 9.08
N TYR A 922 -7.64 33.02 10.41
CA TYR A 922 -6.46 33.40 11.19
C TYR A 922 -5.26 32.51 10.87
N ALA A 923 -5.44 31.20 10.78
CA ALA A 923 -4.39 30.26 10.37
C ALA A 923 -3.85 30.58 8.97
N ALA A 924 -4.71 30.88 7.99
CA ALA A 924 -4.31 31.31 6.65
C ALA A 924 -3.55 32.66 6.65
N SER A 925 -3.90 33.59 7.55
CA SER A 925 -3.17 34.85 7.71
C SER A 925 -1.75 34.63 8.25
N LEU A 926 -1.58 33.70 9.21
CA LEU A 926 -0.26 33.31 9.72
C LEU A 926 0.54 32.53 8.67
N ALA A 927 -0.11 31.67 7.87
CA ALA A 927 0.52 30.95 6.77
C ALA A 927 1.14 31.92 5.75
N SER A 928 0.42 32.99 5.42
CA SER A 928 0.90 34.06 4.55
C SER A 928 2.11 34.80 5.16
N ALA A 929 2.04 35.15 6.45
CA ALA A 929 3.09 35.88 7.17
C ALA A 929 4.39 35.09 7.38
N ILE A 930 4.43 33.78 7.09
CA ILE A 930 5.66 32.96 7.14
C ILE A 930 6.57 33.21 5.94
N ASP A 931 6.01 33.52 4.77
CA ASP A 931 6.77 33.79 3.54
C ASP A 931 7.22 35.28 3.44
N ASP A 932 6.86 36.14 4.41
CA ASP A 932 7.30 37.55 4.51
C ASP A 932 8.80 37.70 4.85
N ASP A 933 9.52 38.57 4.13
CA ASP A 933 10.93 38.89 4.39
C ASP A 933 11.12 39.86 5.58
N VAL A 934 10.85 39.36 6.78
CA VAL A 934 11.09 40.09 8.03
C VAL A 934 12.61 40.31 8.24
N PRO A 935 13.10 41.55 8.37
CA PRO A 935 14.53 41.87 8.50
C PRO A 935 15.23 41.20 9.69
N TRP A 936 16.55 40.99 9.56
CA TRP A 936 17.33 40.23 10.56
C TRP A 936 17.33 40.85 11.96
N TRP A 937 17.19 42.17 12.09
CA TRP A 937 17.12 42.84 13.39
C TRP A 937 15.77 42.61 14.08
N GLU A 938 14.68 42.38 13.33
CA GLU A 938 13.33 42.14 13.87
C GLU A 938 13.07 40.66 14.24
N TRP A 939 14.10 39.95 14.68
CA TRP A 939 14.04 38.52 15.01
C TRP A 939 12.89 38.14 15.97
N TRP A 940 12.49 39.07 16.85
CA TRP A 940 11.35 38.91 17.75
C TRP A 940 10.01 38.70 17.02
N LYS A 941 9.82 39.24 15.80
CA LYS A 941 8.64 38.98 14.98
C LYS A 941 8.60 37.52 14.52
N LYS A 942 9.74 36.97 14.08
CA LYS A 942 9.86 35.55 13.68
C LYS A 942 9.63 34.61 14.87
N VAL A 943 10.15 34.97 16.05
CA VAL A 943 9.89 34.23 17.29
C VAL A 943 8.42 34.31 17.72
N LYS A 944 7.78 35.48 17.64
CA LYS A 944 6.34 35.60 17.90
C LYS A 944 5.54 34.71 16.93
N LEU A 945 5.79 34.83 15.63
CA LEU A 945 5.11 34.07 14.59
C LEU A 945 5.23 32.56 14.82
N TYR A 946 6.42 32.07 15.18
CA TYR A 946 6.62 30.67 15.57
C TYR A 946 5.70 30.21 16.71
N TYR A 947 5.55 31.03 17.76
CA TYR A 947 4.66 30.69 18.89
C TYR A 947 3.16 30.75 18.52
N GLU A 948 2.73 31.70 17.69
CA GLU A 948 1.33 31.76 17.23
C GLU A 948 1.00 30.58 16.29
N VAL A 949 1.92 30.23 15.36
CA VAL A 949 1.84 29.03 14.50
C VAL A 949 1.74 27.76 15.34
N ARG A 950 2.58 27.63 16.38
CA ARG A 950 2.51 26.51 17.33
C ARG A 950 1.19 26.46 18.07
N ARG A 951 0.66 27.60 18.54
CA ARG A 951 -0.65 27.69 19.20
C ARG A 951 -1.80 27.27 18.27
N VAL A 952 -1.71 27.58 16.98
CA VAL A 952 -2.66 27.12 15.94
C VAL A 952 -2.55 25.61 15.72
N ASN A 953 -1.34 25.06 15.56
CA ASN A 953 -1.13 23.61 15.44
C ASN A 953 -1.62 22.84 16.67
N ASP A 954 -1.34 23.34 17.89
CA ASP A 954 -1.80 22.70 19.11
C ASP A 954 -3.35 22.75 19.22
N LYS A 955 -4.02 23.85 18.82
CA LYS A 955 -5.50 23.89 18.72
C LYS A 955 -6.04 22.86 17.71
N TYR A 956 -5.48 22.79 16.50
CA TYR A 956 -5.85 21.76 15.50
C TYR A 956 -5.63 20.34 16.04
N LYS A 957 -4.50 20.07 16.69
CA LYS A 957 -4.12 18.76 17.28
C LYS A 957 -5.12 18.27 18.34
N TYR A 958 -5.70 19.18 19.12
CA TYR A 958 -6.66 18.83 20.17
C TYR A 958 -8.14 18.94 19.74
N PHE A 959 -8.43 19.37 18.51
CA PHE A 959 -9.80 19.62 18.03
C PHE A 959 -10.65 18.34 17.97
N GLU A 960 -10.21 17.33 17.20
CA GLU A 960 -10.87 16.03 17.08
C GLU A 960 -11.12 15.39 18.47
N ARG A 961 -10.15 15.54 19.38
CA ARG A 961 -10.20 15.01 20.76
C ARG A 961 -11.30 15.62 21.62
N GLN A 962 -11.86 16.77 21.26
CA GLN A 962 -13.01 17.34 21.99
C GLN A 962 -14.30 16.52 21.76
N PHE A 963 -14.32 15.61 20.79
CA PHE A 963 -15.44 14.71 20.52
C PHE A 963 -15.30 13.33 21.20
N LEU A 964 -14.34 13.15 22.12
CA LEU A 964 -14.21 11.92 22.92
C LEU A 964 -15.03 11.98 24.22
N TYR A 965 -16.00 11.07 24.35
CA TYR A 965 -16.73 10.83 25.59
C TYR A 965 -16.12 9.64 26.35
N GLN A 966 -15.61 9.87 27.56
CA GLN A 966 -14.73 8.93 28.26
C GLN A 966 -15.40 7.61 28.69
N THR A 967 -16.73 7.60 28.86
CA THR A 967 -17.51 6.39 29.17
C THR A 967 -17.71 5.48 27.94
N GLY A 968 -17.55 6.04 26.74
CA GLY A 968 -17.85 5.40 25.46
C GLY A 968 -19.34 5.31 25.12
N LEU A 969 -19.64 4.67 23.98
CA LEU A 969 -20.99 4.41 23.49
C LEU A 969 -21.71 3.33 24.30
N ASP A 970 -23.04 3.35 24.29
CA ASP A 970 -23.88 2.44 25.09
C ASP A 970 -23.67 0.97 24.72
N GLY A 971 -23.15 0.17 25.66
CA GLY A 971 -22.83 -1.25 25.44
C GLY A 971 -21.63 -1.49 24.51
N ARG A 972 -20.97 -0.42 24.04
CA ARG A 972 -19.83 -0.42 23.11
C ARG A 972 -18.71 0.49 23.62
N ASN A 973 -18.49 0.49 24.94
CA ASN A 973 -17.72 1.47 25.71
C ASN A 973 -16.26 1.70 25.26
N TRP A 974 -15.71 0.80 24.44
CA TRP A 974 -14.41 0.98 23.81
C TRP A 974 -14.42 2.15 22.82
N PHE A 975 -15.48 2.28 22.02
CA PHE A 975 -15.71 3.39 21.10
C PHE A 975 -16.08 4.65 21.88
N LYS A 976 -15.26 5.70 21.76
CA LYS A 976 -15.37 6.94 22.56
C LYS A 976 -15.76 8.16 21.75
N HIS A 977 -15.58 8.12 20.44
CA HIS A 977 -15.85 9.27 19.57
C HIS A 977 -17.35 9.45 19.33
N VAL A 978 -17.93 10.58 19.76
CA VAL A 978 -19.39 10.80 19.72
C VAL A 978 -19.92 11.12 18.32
N VAL A 979 -19.03 11.42 17.37
CA VAL A 979 -19.38 11.78 15.98
C VAL A 979 -19.22 10.61 15.03
N PHE A 980 -18.33 9.65 15.30
CA PHE A 980 -18.00 8.54 14.40
C PHE A 980 -17.87 7.23 15.19
N ALA A 981 -18.44 6.16 14.66
CA ALA A 981 -18.10 4.79 15.02
C ALA A 981 -18.52 3.85 13.87
N PRO A 982 -18.03 2.60 13.82
CA PRO A 982 -18.75 1.54 13.11
C PRO A 982 -20.20 1.44 13.59
N GLY A 983 -21.13 1.39 12.64
CA GLY A 983 -22.55 1.18 12.94
C GLY A 983 -22.81 -0.19 13.55
N LEU A 984 -23.62 -0.22 14.61
CA LEU A 984 -23.92 -1.40 15.45
C LEU A 984 -24.15 -2.69 14.64
N TRP A 985 -24.98 -2.62 13.60
CA TRP A 985 -25.38 -3.74 12.74
C TRP A 985 -24.73 -3.77 11.34
N THR A 986 -23.88 -2.78 11.01
CA THR A 986 -23.17 -2.72 9.72
C THR A 986 -21.70 -3.17 9.83
N GLY A 987 -21.06 -2.93 10.97
CA GLY A 987 -19.70 -3.38 11.30
C GLY A 987 -18.59 -2.52 10.69
N TYR A 988 -18.55 -2.36 9.37
CA TYR A 988 -17.51 -1.53 8.72
C TYR A 988 -18.01 -0.11 8.37
N ALA A 989 -19.26 0.03 7.94
CA ALA A 989 -19.79 1.33 7.51
C ALA A 989 -19.89 2.32 8.69
N GLY A 990 -19.27 3.49 8.53
CA GLY A 990 -19.22 4.55 9.53
C GLY A 990 -20.56 5.22 9.78
N ALA A 991 -21.13 5.00 10.96
CA ALA A 991 -22.30 5.69 11.46
C ALA A 991 -21.90 7.06 12.06
N THR A 992 -22.62 8.11 11.68
CA THR A 992 -22.37 9.46 12.18
C THR A 992 -23.34 9.82 13.31
N PHE A 993 -22.83 10.36 14.41
CA PHE A 993 -23.56 10.48 15.68
C PHE A 993 -24.19 9.14 16.14
N PRO A 994 -23.40 8.06 16.28
CA PRO A 994 -23.89 6.71 16.56
C PRO A 994 -24.86 6.64 17.76
N GLY A 995 -24.58 7.36 18.85
CA GLY A 995 -25.46 7.42 20.02
C GLY A 995 -26.85 8.01 19.74
N LEU A 996 -27.01 8.90 18.76
CA LEU A 996 -28.33 9.37 18.31
C LEU A 996 -29.00 8.35 17.39
N VAL A 997 -28.26 7.83 16.40
CA VAL A 997 -28.73 6.84 15.42
C VAL A 997 -29.27 5.58 16.13
N GLU A 998 -28.46 4.98 17.00
CA GLU A 998 -28.83 3.78 17.76
C GLU A 998 -29.99 4.04 18.74
N SER A 999 -30.13 5.28 19.25
CA SER A 999 -31.28 5.65 20.09
C SER A 999 -32.58 5.85 19.30
N ILE A 1000 -32.50 6.31 18.05
CA ILE A 1000 -33.65 6.44 17.14
C ILE A 1000 -34.10 5.06 16.64
N ASP A 1001 -33.15 4.19 16.27
CA ASP A 1001 -33.43 2.82 15.83
C ASP A 1001 -33.99 1.94 16.97
N ALA A 1002 -33.69 2.28 18.22
CA ALA A 1002 -34.30 1.69 19.42
C ALA A 1002 -35.56 2.42 19.91
N GLU A 1003 -36.06 3.42 19.17
CA GLU A 1003 -37.19 4.33 19.50
C GLU A 1003 -37.12 4.95 20.93
N ASN A 1004 -35.91 5.12 21.48
CA ASN A 1004 -35.68 5.52 22.88
C ASN A 1004 -35.41 7.02 23.02
N LYS A 1005 -36.50 7.80 23.18
CA LYS A 1005 -36.47 9.27 23.25
C LYS A 1005 -35.54 9.82 24.32
N THR A 1006 -35.61 9.28 25.55
CA THR A 1006 -34.76 9.75 26.67
C THR A 1006 -33.28 9.54 26.38
N ASN A 1007 -32.91 8.52 25.60
CA ASN A 1007 -31.52 8.33 25.18
C ASN A 1007 -31.11 9.28 24.06
N VAL A 1008 -32.00 9.61 23.11
CA VAL A 1008 -31.77 10.69 22.12
C VAL A 1008 -31.53 12.03 22.82
N GLU A 1009 -32.35 12.38 23.82
CA GLU A 1009 -32.19 13.61 24.61
C GLU A 1009 -30.84 13.61 25.37
N ARG A 1010 -30.47 12.49 26.02
CA ARG A 1010 -29.18 12.35 26.71
C ARG A 1010 -27.98 12.49 25.78
N TRP A 1011 -27.98 11.78 24.64
CA TRP A 1011 -26.90 11.85 23.67
C TRP A 1011 -26.81 13.22 23.00
N SER A 1012 -27.95 13.89 22.76
CA SER A 1012 -27.97 15.25 22.23
C SER A 1012 -27.25 16.23 23.17
N HIS A 1013 -27.47 16.13 24.49
CA HIS A 1013 -26.79 16.98 25.46
C HIS A 1013 -25.29 16.66 25.61
N ILE A 1014 -24.89 15.39 25.52
CA ILE A 1014 -23.47 14.99 25.48
C ILE A 1014 -22.79 15.62 24.25
N ILE A 1015 -23.37 15.43 23.06
CA ILE A 1015 -22.84 15.95 21.80
C ILE A 1015 -22.80 17.48 21.80
N GLU A 1016 -23.81 18.17 22.34
CA GLU A 1016 -23.80 19.63 22.51
C GLU A 1016 -22.61 20.08 23.38
N SER A 1017 -22.37 19.39 24.50
CA SER A 1017 -21.24 19.68 25.39
C SER A 1017 -19.89 19.47 24.71
N ASN A 1018 -19.73 18.41 23.91
CA ASN A 1018 -18.54 18.17 23.09
C ASN A 1018 -18.34 19.28 22.01
N ILE A 1019 -19.41 19.74 21.37
CA ILE A 1019 -19.37 20.82 20.36
C ILE A 1019 -19.03 22.17 21.00
N ASP A 1020 -19.60 22.52 22.15
CA ASP A 1020 -19.25 23.75 22.86
C ASP A 1020 -17.82 23.69 23.43
N ALA A 1021 -17.31 22.51 23.80
CA ALA A 1021 -15.89 22.33 24.16
C ALA A 1021 -14.95 22.56 22.96
N ALA A 1022 -15.28 22.01 21.78
CA ALA A 1022 -14.57 22.30 20.52
C ALA A 1022 -14.62 23.80 20.17
N THR A 1023 -15.77 24.43 20.37
CA THR A 1023 -15.99 25.88 20.17
C THR A 1023 -15.18 26.73 21.17
N ALA A 1024 -15.01 26.26 22.40
CA ALA A 1024 -14.20 26.92 23.42
C ALA A 1024 -12.69 26.77 23.16
N LEU A 1025 -12.25 25.62 22.66
CA LEU A 1025 -10.84 25.36 22.29
C LEU A 1025 -10.35 26.31 21.19
N LEU A 1026 -11.20 26.67 20.21
CA LEU A 1026 -10.78 27.49 19.08
C LEU A 1026 -10.75 29.01 19.36
N LYS A 1027 -11.40 29.50 20.42
CA LYS A 1027 -11.34 30.91 20.88
C LYS A 1027 -10.00 31.28 21.55
#